data_AF-A0A1G6LSG9-F1
#
_entry.id   AF-A0A1G6LSG9-F1
#
_cell.length_a   1.000
_cell.length_b   1.000
_cell.length_c   1.000
_cell.angle_alpha   90.00
_cell.angle_beta   90.00
_cell.angle_gamma   90.00
#
_symmetry.space_group_name_H-M   'P 1'
#
loop_
_entity.id
_entity.type
_entity.pdbx_description
1 polymer ?
#
loop_
_entity_poly.entity_id
_entity_poly.type
_entity_poly.pdbx_seq_one_letter_code
_entity_poly.pdbx_strand_id
1 'polypeptide(L)'
;MSTYTLTGIGVLRSQDTDNVIGIRQNIQLEIVVRDSVTSFSYSLDPLEPGETIRPGNPQIDVMTVRMEGQPFGEGLPLDAGAGTFIQAAWQQGGQVRNTTVFEVSFDNWPDGSLGNVNADFYFIVAGDPLPTFNSPADWEAFDGTILGAGNPTSGPFAPGTILLSSLGASVSQNDLIQGTPGNDALDGGAGNDTIFGFDGNDDLSGGNGNDLINPGDNTETDVVRPGAGNDTVDLSDISVGYVALVHRDLNAAITVNLDSNSNSATINKGVNGTTTLLNVNNPIISGMQNGGLGIVGTSFNDVFNINQNVGWISVSGEGGNDTINIGADTDTLRLDYRSATQGVNANLETGIIQNDGFGTQDTITGPGRAHEIRTSMFNDTVIGSSGNDSFILMAGTDSADGGAGFDRVRYDRNGVEAVTVDLEAGTATGIWRGQAFSHSLVNIEQVQGSRSGNDSIQGTNSGADRLDGRGGNDTLNGRGGDDTLIGGNGNDVLNGGDGSQDRAVFGVNRAQATINVNGNTLTIISAEGTDTVSNVEFLDFLDQTVDVASLTGGGGGGGGNTPTAGNDTLSGTAGADLISGLGGNDSISGLGGDDTLYGGPGADTLDGGDGNDLLGGTTENDLLLGGAGNDEAYGAAGDDTIWGGAGDDVLGGSGGNDEIHGDDGNDGLWGSFGDDTIEGGAGSDTLGGSTGNDSLSGGGDADELWGAIGADTLDGGAGNDTLGGADGADSLSGGAGDDELWGADDNDTLDGGDGNDQIGAGQGNDVLNGGLGNDQLFGGLGNDQIEGGDGNDTIYGAAGDDTIDGGAGDDEMYAGPGADVIVFSQGTDTALFFSTAFDQIDLSGVAEIIDFADLSANHLADVGGNAVITDGLGNSLTISGVLSAGLTVDDFIF
;
A
#
# COMPACT_ATOMS: atom_id res chain seq x y z
N MET A 1 17.64 -17.00 40.76
CA MET A 1 16.39 -16.22 40.64
C MET A 1 16.71 -14.84 41.15
N SER A 2 16.45 -13.80 40.36
CA SER A 2 16.52 -12.43 40.86
C SER A 2 15.28 -12.17 41.72
N THR A 3 15.51 -11.65 42.92
CA THR A 3 14.45 -11.23 43.83
C THR A 3 14.42 -9.71 43.86
N TYR A 4 13.26 -9.16 43.56
CA TYR A 4 13.00 -7.72 43.64
C TYR A 4 12.06 -7.47 44.83
N THR A 5 12.34 -6.46 45.65
CA THR A 5 11.52 -6.11 46.81
C THR A 5 10.90 -4.75 46.63
N LEU A 6 9.56 -4.69 46.61
CA LEU A 6 8.77 -3.46 46.65
C LEU A 6 8.21 -3.27 48.06
N THR A 7 8.14 -2.04 48.55
CA THR A 7 7.51 -1.70 49.83
C THR A 7 6.25 -0.89 49.60
N GLY A 8 5.19 -1.16 50.38
CA GLY A 8 3.87 -0.57 50.22
C GLY A 8 3.03 -0.59 51.50
N ILE A 9 1.73 -0.40 51.31
CA ILE A 9 0.70 -0.26 52.34
C ILE A 9 -0.53 -1.09 51.99
N GLY A 10 -1.24 -1.59 53.01
CA GLY A 10 -2.50 -2.30 52.86
C GLY A 10 -3.66 -1.57 53.53
N VAL A 11 -4.81 -1.57 52.87
CA VAL A 11 -6.06 -0.93 53.30
C VAL A 11 -7.16 -1.99 53.41
N LEU A 12 -7.92 -1.95 54.50
CA LEU A 12 -9.02 -2.88 54.76
C LEU A 12 -10.35 -2.14 54.74
N ARG A 13 -11.28 -2.59 53.88
CA ARG A 13 -12.60 -1.96 53.68
C ARG A 13 -13.74 -2.91 54.05
N SER A 14 -14.82 -2.34 54.56
CA SER A 14 -16.07 -3.06 54.82
C SER A 14 -16.86 -3.24 53.53
N GLN A 15 -17.12 -4.48 53.11
CA GLN A 15 -17.71 -4.81 51.81
C GLN A 15 -19.09 -4.17 51.58
N ASP A 16 -19.89 -3.98 52.63
CA ASP A 16 -21.25 -3.45 52.51
C ASP A 16 -21.33 -1.90 52.44
N THR A 17 -20.25 -1.20 52.83
CA THR A 17 -20.27 0.28 52.97
C THR A 17 -19.07 0.97 52.37
N ASP A 18 -18.08 0.21 51.91
CA ASP A 18 -16.75 0.64 51.44
C ASP A 18 -15.89 1.47 52.42
N ASN A 19 -16.39 1.76 53.61
CA ASN A 19 -15.64 2.46 54.66
C ASN A 19 -14.36 1.70 55.06
N VAL A 20 -13.26 2.44 55.21
CA VAL A 20 -11.98 1.92 55.67
C VAL A 20 -12.03 1.62 57.17
N ILE A 21 -11.77 0.38 57.53
CA ILE A 21 -11.80 -0.12 58.91
C ILE A 21 -10.41 -0.41 59.48
N GLY A 22 -9.36 -0.40 58.64
CA GLY A 22 -7.98 -0.63 59.08
C GLY A 22 -6.93 -0.30 58.02
N ILE A 23 -5.70 0.00 58.48
CA ILE A 23 -4.52 0.28 57.64
C ILE A 23 -3.30 -0.46 58.20
N ARG A 24 -2.41 -0.92 57.31
CA ARG A 24 -1.13 -1.56 57.65
C ARG A 24 0.02 -1.03 56.78
N GLN A 25 1.10 -0.59 57.42
CA GLN A 25 2.29 -0.01 56.79
C GLN A 25 3.45 -1.00 56.66
N ASN A 26 4.42 -0.68 55.78
CA ASN A 26 5.67 -1.43 55.53
C ASN A 26 5.44 -2.87 55.04
N ILE A 27 4.45 -3.04 54.18
CA ILE A 27 4.18 -4.32 53.54
C ILE A 27 5.19 -4.49 52.41
N GLN A 28 5.83 -5.65 52.34
CA GLN A 28 6.78 -5.94 51.27
C GLN A 28 6.17 -6.89 50.25
N LEU A 29 6.50 -6.69 48.98
CA LEU A 29 6.18 -7.56 47.87
C LEU A 29 7.50 -8.04 47.28
N GLU A 30 7.80 -9.33 47.47
CA GLU A 30 8.94 -9.97 46.81
C GLU A 30 8.49 -10.58 45.49
N ILE A 31 9.07 -10.12 44.39
CA ILE A 31 8.86 -10.69 43.05
C ILE A 31 10.07 -11.56 42.72
N VAL A 32 9.84 -12.85 42.55
CA VAL A 32 10.89 -13.84 42.28
C VAL A 32 10.81 -14.31 40.83
N VAL A 33 11.84 -13.99 40.04
CA VAL A 33 11.91 -14.29 38.60
C VAL A 33 13.07 -15.25 38.34
N ARG A 34 12.90 -16.23 37.44
CA ARG A 34 13.99 -17.15 37.03
C ARG A 34 15.09 -16.36 36.31
N ASP A 35 16.35 -16.71 36.55
CA ASP A 35 17.50 -15.98 36.00
C ASP A 35 17.54 -15.99 34.46
N SER A 36 16.72 -16.83 33.83
CA SER A 36 16.55 -16.98 32.39
C SER A 36 15.38 -16.18 31.80
N VAL A 37 14.66 -15.40 32.61
CA VAL A 37 13.50 -14.60 32.18
C VAL A 37 13.93 -13.13 32.21
N THR A 38 14.17 -12.58 31.01
CA THR A 38 14.56 -11.17 30.80
C THR A 38 13.36 -10.26 30.46
N SER A 39 12.20 -10.83 30.11
CA SER A 39 10.89 -10.16 30.02
C SER A 39 9.73 -11.17 30.26
N PHE A 40 8.53 -10.69 30.64
CA PHE A 40 7.32 -11.53 30.74
C PHE A 40 6.04 -10.81 30.33
N SER A 41 5.08 -11.56 29.76
CA SER A 41 3.72 -11.11 29.40
C SER A 41 2.65 -12.07 29.94
N TYR A 42 1.42 -11.60 30.13
CA TYR A 42 0.28 -12.40 30.60
C TYR A 42 -1.00 -12.12 29.80
N SER A 43 -1.89 -13.10 29.71
CA SER A 43 -3.30 -12.93 29.34
C SER A 43 -4.14 -13.96 30.10
N LEU A 44 -5.43 -13.67 30.32
CA LEU A 44 -6.36 -14.52 31.09
C LEU A 44 -7.53 -14.95 30.21
N ASP A 45 -7.78 -16.26 30.10
CA ASP A 45 -9.13 -16.82 30.25
C ASP A 45 -9.12 -18.38 30.37
N PRO A 46 -10.05 -19.00 31.13
CA PRO A 46 -9.97 -20.41 31.52
C PRO A 46 -10.87 -21.36 30.69
N LEU A 47 -10.58 -22.68 30.66
CA LEU A 47 -11.60 -23.76 30.74
C LEU A 47 -11.07 -25.21 30.96
N GLU A 48 -12.03 -26.05 31.37
CA GLU A 48 -12.02 -27.27 32.21
C GLU A 48 -11.84 -28.66 31.49
N PRO A 49 -11.79 -29.79 32.23
CA PRO A 49 -11.14 -31.04 31.80
C PRO A 49 -11.83 -31.81 30.67
N GLY A 50 -11.11 -31.93 29.55
CA GLY A 50 -11.45 -32.75 28.40
C GLY A 50 -10.55 -32.45 27.20
N GLU A 51 -9.99 -31.24 27.15
CA GLU A 51 -9.03 -30.86 26.12
C GLU A 51 -7.59 -31.10 26.57
N THR A 52 -6.82 -31.78 25.72
CA THR A 52 -5.37 -31.67 25.75
C THR A 52 -5.02 -30.58 24.75
N ILE A 53 -4.52 -29.44 25.21
CA ILE A 53 -3.78 -28.53 24.34
C ILE A 53 -2.30 -28.94 24.36
N ARG A 54 -1.78 -29.09 23.14
CA ARG A 54 -0.50 -29.68 22.74
C ARG A 54 0.71 -28.83 23.17
N PRO A 55 1.93 -29.42 23.21
CA PRO A 55 3.14 -28.63 23.38
C PRO A 55 3.34 -27.72 22.15
N GLY A 56 3.27 -26.40 22.37
CA GLY A 56 3.45 -25.39 21.32
C GLY A 56 2.81 -24.03 21.59
N ASN A 57 2.85 -23.49 22.82
CA ASN A 57 2.91 -22.03 23.08
C ASN A 57 3.29 -21.77 24.57
N PRO A 58 4.00 -20.67 24.89
CA PRO A 58 4.80 -20.51 26.11
C PRO A 58 4.01 -19.87 27.27
N GLN A 59 4.32 -20.22 28.53
CA GLN A 59 3.95 -19.41 29.69
C GLN A 59 5.03 -19.39 30.77
N ILE A 60 5.13 -18.24 31.42
CA ILE A 60 6.16 -17.85 32.39
C ILE A 60 5.64 -18.13 33.81
N ASP A 61 6.39 -18.93 34.57
CA ASP A 61 6.16 -19.11 36.00
C ASP A 61 6.72 -17.92 36.79
N VAL A 62 5.85 -16.99 37.24
CA VAL A 62 6.16 -16.06 38.34
C VAL A 62 6.13 -16.87 39.64
N MET A 63 7.29 -17.25 40.17
CA MET A 63 7.33 -18.44 41.03
C MET A 63 6.91 -18.23 42.49
N THR A 64 6.92 -17.01 43.04
CA THR A 64 6.26 -16.71 44.33
C THR A 64 6.17 -15.21 44.58
N VAL A 65 5.02 -14.72 45.05
CA VAL A 65 4.89 -13.46 45.78
C VAL A 65 4.92 -13.74 47.28
N ARG A 66 5.85 -13.14 48.03
CA ARG A 66 5.89 -13.21 49.50
C ARG A 66 5.75 -11.84 50.13
N MET A 67 5.00 -11.78 51.23
CA MET A 67 4.79 -10.58 52.04
C MET A 67 5.25 -10.81 53.48
N GLU A 68 6.28 -10.10 53.93
CA GLU A 68 6.74 -10.20 55.33
C GLU A 68 5.81 -9.40 56.27
N GLY A 69 5.45 -10.02 57.42
CA GLY A 69 4.67 -9.37 58.49
C GLY A 69 3.28 -9.97 58.76
N GLN A 70 2.88 -11.03 58.07
CA GLN A 70 1.65 -11.80 58.33
C GLN A 70 1.94 -13.32 58.35
N PRO A 71 1.19 -14.13 59.12
CA PRO A 71 1.44 -15.56 59.24
C PRO A 71 0.88 -16.31 58.02
N PHE A 72 1.50 -16.16 56.85
CA PHE A 72 1.17 -16.94 55.66
C PHE A 72 2.30 -17.93 55.38
N GLY A 73 2.04 -19.21 55.67
CA GLY A 73 2.86 -20.33 55.24
C GLY A 73 2.45 -20.74 53.84
N GLU A 74 3.32 -20.43 52.87
CA GLU A 74 3.29 -20.85 51.46
C GLU A 74 2.21 -20.22 50.55
N GLY A 75 2.64 -19.31 49.68
CA GLY A 75 2.03 -18.95 48.38
C GLY A 75 0.69 -18.23 48.42
N LEU A 76 0.58 -17.08 47.76
CA LEU A 76 -0.72 -16.47 47.49
C LEU A 76 -1.54 -17.38 46.53
N PRO A 77 -2.87 -17.50 46.71
CA PRO A 77 -3.71 -18.34 45.87
C PRO A 77 -3.94 -17.75 44.46
N LEU A 78 -4.23 -18.65 43.51
CA LEU A 78 -4.38 -18.48 42.06
C LEU A 78 -5.56 -17.60 41.56
N ASP A 79 -6.19 -16.81 42.43
CA ASP A 79 -7.41 -16.03 42.10
C ASP A 79 -7.30 -14.57 42.59
N ALA A 80 -6.08 -14.02 42.61
CA ALA A 80 -5.87 -12.59 42.83
C ALA A 80 -6.35 -11.82 41.59
N GLY A 81 -7.20 -10.80 41.77
CA GLY A 81 -7.58 -9.90 40.69
C GLY A 81 -6.33 -9.32 40.01
N ALA A 82 -6.38 -9.13 38.69
CA ALA A 82 -5.23 -8.63 37.93
C ALA A 82 -4.71 -7.32 38.55
N GLY A 83 -3.43 -7.28 38.93
CA GLY A 83 -2.80 -6.09 39.48
C GLY A 83 -2.82 -4.95 38.45
N THR A 84 -3.07 -3.73 38.92
CA THR A 84 -3.26 -2.56 38.05
C THR A 84 -2.29 -1.45 38.45
N PHE A 85 -1.55 -0.90 37.48
CA PHE A 85 -0.78 0.32 37.71
C PHE A 85 -1.68 1.53 37.56
N ILE A 86 -1.56 2.50 38.46
CA ILE A 86 -2.40 3.68 38.54
C ILE A 86 -1.50 4.89 38.75
N GLN A 87 -1.66 5.89 37.89
CA GLN A 87 -1.14 7.22 38.15
C GLN A 87 -2.18 7.99 38.96
N ALA A 88 -1.81 8.39 40.16
CA ALA A 88 -2.65 9.18 41.05
C ALA A 88 -2.07 10.60 41.19
N ALA A 89 -2.86 11.61 40.82
CA ALA A 89 -2.64 12.98 41.26
C ALA A 89 -3.36 13.19 42.60
N TRP A 90 -2.81 13.94 43.54
CA TRP A 90 -3.46 14.21 44.82
C TRP A 90 -2.99 15.54 45.43
N GLN A 91 -3.76 16.10 46.37
CA GLN A 91 -3.46 17.40 46.95
C GLN A 91 -2.85 17.32 48.35
N GLN A 92 -1.72 18.01 48.54
CA GLN A 92 -1.10 18.18 49.86
C GLN A 92 -0.75 19.64 50.10
N GLY A 93 -1.29 20.24 51.17
CA GLY A 93 -1.00 21.65 51.51
C GLY A 93 -1.33 22.65 50.40
N GLY A 94 -2.27 22.32 49.51
CA GLY A 94 -2.69 23.16 48.37
C GLY A 94 -1.87 22.97 47.08
N GLN A 95 -0.95 22.02 47.01
CA GLN A 95 -0.18 21.65 45.81
C GLN A 95 -0.63 20.29 45.28
N VAL A 96 -0.72 20.12 43.95
CA VAL A 96 -0.98 18.82 43.30
C VAL A 96 0.34 18.04 43.21
N ARG A 97 0.31 16.76 43.59
CA ARG A 97 1.42 15.80 43.57
C ARG A 97 1.04 14.61 42.71
N ASN A 98 1.98 14.04 41.97
CA ASN A 98 1.74 12.87 41.11
C ASN A 98 2.58 11.68 41.61
N THR A 99 1.95 10.51 41.70
CA THR A 99 2.59 9.26 42.13
C THR A 99 2.08 8.11 41.26
N THR A 100 2.95 7.17 40.93
CA THR A 100 2.57 5.92 40.26
C THR A 100 2.55 4.80 41.29
N VAL A 101 1.41 4.11 41.36
CA VAL A 101 1.12 3.07 42.34
C VAL A 101 0.72 1.80 41.61
N PHE A 102 1.18 0.65 42.09
CA PHE A 102 0.70 -0.66 41.70
C PHE A 102 -0.30 -1.16 42.74
N GLU A 103 -1.54 -1.38 42.34
CA GLU A 103 -2.63 -1.87 43.17
C GLU A 103 -2.87 -3.37 42.93
N VAL A 104 -3.09 -4.11 44.01
CA VAL A 104 -3.54 -5.51 44.00
C VAL A 104 -4.72 -5.67 44.95
N SER A 105 -5.88 -6.03 44.39
CA SER A 105 -7.12 -6.23 45.13
C SER A 105 -7.38 -7.71 45.41
N PHE A 106 -7.88 -8.00 46.61
CA PHE A 106 -8.28 -9.34 47.02
C PHE A 106 -9.74 -9.35 47.47
N ASP A 107 -10.58 -10.03 46.70
CA ASP A 107 -11.95 -10.32 47.08
C ASP A 107 -11.99 -11.54 47.99
N ASN A 108 -12.59 -11.38 49.16
CA ASN A 108 -12.71 -12.38 50.22
C ASN A 108 -11.37 -12.86 50.80
N TRP A 109 -11.10 -12.41 52.02
CA TRP A 109 -10.04 -12.96 52.85
C TRP A 109 -10.16 -14.50 52.94
N PRO A 110 -9.12 -15.28 52.58
CA PRO A 110 -9.24 -16.72 52.35
C PRO A 110 -9.63 -17.58 53.55
N ASP A 111 -9.69 -17.02 54.77
CA ASP A 111 -10.00 -17.75 56.01
C ASP A 111 -11.35 -17.39 56.65
N GLY A 112 -12.11 -16.45 56.07
CA GLY A 112 -13.43 -16.03 56.57
C GLY A 112 -13.44 -15.46 57.99
N SER A 113 -12.27 -15.17 58.59
CA SER A 113 -12.16 -14.77 60.00
C SER A 113 -12.58 -13.32 60.26
N LEU A 114 -12.70 -12.50 59.22
CA LEU A 114 -13.02 -11.08 59.33
C LEU A 114 -14.40 -10.69 58.76
N GLY A 115 -15.21 -11.63 58.28
CA GLY A 115 -16.52 -11.33 57.68
C GLY A 115 -16.40 -10.63 56.32
N ASN A 116 -17.49 -10.00 55.86
CA ASN A 116 -17.63 -9.28 54.59
C ASN A 116 -16.67 -8.06 54.50
N VAL A 117 -15.38 -8.29 54.29
CA VAL A 117 -14.34 -7.26 54.15
C VAL A 117 -13.38 -7.59 53.00
N ASN A 118 -13.03 -6.57 52.22
CA ASN A 118 -12.08 -6.64 51.11
C ASN A 118 -10.76 -5.94 51.48
N ALA A 119 -9.66 -6.35 50.86
CA ALA A 119 -8.33 -5.81 51.13
C ALA A 119 -7.62 -5.43 49.83
N ASP A 120 -7.13 -4.18 49.79
CA ASP A 120 -6.36 -3.63 48.69
C ASP A 120 -4.94 -3.30 49.15
N PHE A 121 -3.95 -3.64 48.32
CA PHE A 121 -2.54 -3.38 48.58
C PHE A 121 -1.97 -2.44 47.52
N TYR A 122 -1.24 -1.43 47.97
CA TYR A 122 -0.70 -0.36 47.14
C TYR A 122 0.81 -0.27 47.30
N PHE A 123 1.54 -0.36 46.19
CA PHE A 123 3.00 -0.28 46.14
C PHE A 123 3.42 0.92 45.28
N ILE A 124 4.26 1.81 45.79
CA ILE A 124 4.67 3.00 45.05
C ILE A 124 5.90 2.66 44.20
N VAL A 125 5.80 2.90 42.90
CA VAL A 125 6.83 2.50 41.92
C VAL A 125 7.57 3.72 41.37
N ALA A 126 6.94 4.91 41.38
CA ALA A 126 7.58 6.19 41.07
C ALA A 126 6.83 7.41 41.62
N GLY A 127 7.53 8.55 41.79
CA GLY A 127 7.00 9.84 42.28
C GLY A 127 7.50 10.26 43.66
N ASP A 128 7.46 11.57 43.98
CA ASP A 128 7.94 12.16 45.26
C ASP A 128 7.12 13.42 45.64
N PRO A 129 6.57 13.56 46.88
CA PRO A 129 6.73 12.72 48.08
C PRO A 129 5.62 11.68 48.33
N LEU A 130 5.95 10.66 49.13
CA LEU A 130 5.02 9.58 49.50
C LEU A 130 4.04 10.04 50.61
N PRO A 131 2.72 9.81 50.45
CA PRO A 131 1.75 10.09 51.50
C PRO A 131 1.91 9.08 52.67
N THR A 132 1.76 9.57 53.91
CA THR A 132 1.89 8.74 55.12
C THR A 132 0.55 8.60 55.84
N PHE A 133 0.19 7.39 56.25
CA PHE A 133 -1.11 7.10 56.88
C PHE A 133 -0.91 6.43 58.22
N ASN A 134 -1.42 7.03 59.29
CA ASN A 134 -1.30 6.49 60.65
C ASN A 134 -2.65 6.05 61.23
N SER A 135 -3.76 6.38 60.57
CA SER A 135 -5.11 5.97 60.95
C SER A 135 -6.04 5.81 59.74
N PRO A 136 -7.13 5.02 59.83
CA PRO A 136 -8.17 4.97 58.80
C PRO A 136 -8.67 6.35 58.34
N ALA A 137 -8.79 7.30 59.26
CA ALA A 137 -9.22 8.67 58.93
C ALA A 137 -8.19 9.42 58.07
N ASP A 138 -6.90 9.10 58.17
CA ASP A 138 -5.85 9.73 57.36
C ASP A 138 -5.95 9.27 55.90
N TRP A 139 -6.33 8.01 55.68
CA TRP A 139 -6.54 7.48 54.34
C TRP A 139 -7.82 8.01 53.71
N GLU A 140 -8.93 7.99 54.43
CA GLU A 140 -10.21 8.56 53.96
C GLU A 140 -10.05 10.03 53.57
N ALA A 141 -9.23 10.79 54.33
CA ALA A 141 -8.91 12.17 53.99
C ALA A 141 -8.05 12.31 52.73
N PHE A 142 -7.17 11.35 52.44
CA PHE A 142 -6.34 11.33 51.24
C PHE A 142 -7.09 10.84 50.01
N ASP A 143 -7.91 9.80 50.14
CA ASP A 143 -8.76 9.25 49.08
C ASP A 143 -9.63 10.36 48.47
N GLY A 144 -10.22 11.20 49.31
CA GLY A 144 -10.97 12.38 48.87
C GLY A 144 -10.14 13.50 48.23
N THR A 145 -8.81 13.41 48.24
CA THR A 145 -7.90 14.36 47.55
C THR A 145 -7.31 13.80 46.27
N ILE A 146 -7.53 12.52 45.95
CA ILE A 146 -7.08 11.92 44.71
C ILE A 146 -7.87 12.53 43.55
N LEU A 147 -7.13 13.04 42.57
CA LEU A 147 -7.63 13.65 41.36
C LEU A 147 -7.26 12.73 40.19
N GLY A 148 -8.26 12.26 39.46
CA GLY A 148 -8.07 11.60 38.16
C GLY A 148 -7.16 10.36 38.18
N ALA A 149 -7.37 9.45 39.13
CA ALA A 149 -6.70 8.15 39.12
C ALA A 149 -7.01 7.42 37.81
N GLY A 150 -5.99 7.21 36.99
CA GLY A 150 -6.10 6.49 35.72
C GLY A 150 -4.91 5.56 35.55
N ASN A 151 -5.07 4.53 34.73
CA ASN A 151 -3.93 3.71 34.37
C ASN A 151 -2.88 4.60 33.68
N PRO A 152 -1.59 4.45 33.97
CA PRO A 152 -0.55 5.20 33.28
C PRO A 152 -0.67 4.87 31.79
N THR A 153 -1.18 5.82 31.02
CA THR A 153 -1.38 5.67 29.58
C THR A 153 -0.14 6.10 28.79
N SER A 154 0.84 6.70 29.46
CA SER A 154 2.14 7.08 28.91
C SER A 154 3.18 7.25 30.01
N GLY A 155 4.46 7.18 29.65
CA GLY A 155 5.59 7.27 30.56
C GLY A 155 6.14 5.91 31.00
N PRO A 156 7.18 5.91 31.85
CA PRO A 156 8.03 4.75 32.12
C PRO A 156 7.36 3.50 32.70
N PHE A 157 6.07 3.60 33.07
CA PHE A 157 5.28 2.55 33.71
C PHE A 157 3.92 2.31 33.04
N ALA A 158 3.72 2.81 31.80
CA ALA A 158 2.55 2.45 31.01
C ALA A 158 2.63 0.97 30.55
N PRO A 159 1.49 0.27 30.40
CA PRO A 159 1.46 -1.13 29.99
C PRO A 159 2.31 -1.38 28.73
N GLY A 160 3.23 -2.34 28.80
CA GLY A 160 4.15 -2.68 27.70
C GLY A 160 5.54 -2.01 27.73
N THR A 161 5.80 -1.12 28.69
CA THR A 161 7.10 -0.46 28.86
C THR A 161 7.95 -1.19 29.91
N ILE A 162 9.23 -1.50 29.62
CA ILE A 162 10.22 -1.98 30.61
C ILE A 162 11.36 -0.95 30.71
N LEU A 163 11.74 -0.59 31.94
CA LEU A 163 12.83 0.33 32.29
C LEU A 163 13.58 -0.16 33.54
N LEU A 164 14.91 -0.03 33.56
CA LEU A 164 15.67 0.90 34.43
C LEU A 164 17.20 0.61 34.37
N SER A 165 17.84 1.22 33.38
CA SER A 165 19.26 1.50 33.30
C SER A 165 19.64 2.60 34.31
N SER A 166 20.07 2.23 35.52
CA SER A 166 20.90 3.12 36.35
C SER A 166 21.58 2.36 37.48
N LEU A 167 22.76 1.79 37.24
CA LEU A 167 23.77 1.48 38.26
C LEU A 167 25.09 1.12 37.57
N GLY A 168 25.88 2.15 37.24
CA GLY A 168 27.20 1.98 36.63
C GLY A 168 28.17 1.19 37.52
N ALA A 169 28.90 0.27 36.89
CA ALA A 169 30.13 -0.31 37.42
C ALA A 169 31.03 -0.75 36.25
N SER A 170 32.23 -0.17 36.22
CA SER A 170 33.35 -0.57 35.35
C SER A 170 33.64 -2.06 35.48
N VAL A 171 33.81 -2.73 34.33
CA VAL A 171 34.23 -4.13 34.19
C VAL A 171 35.61 -4.20 33.53
N SER A 172 36.37 -5.26 33.80
CA SER A 172 37.80 -5.37 33.51
C SER A 172 38.20 -6.72 32.89
N GLN A 173 37.31 -7.32 32.10
CA GLN A 173 37.52 -8.58 31.39
C GLN A 173 36.90 -8.50 29.99
N ASN A 174 37.25 -9.44 29.10
CA ASN A 174 36.59 -9.60 27.80
C ASN A 174 35.11 -9.94 28.00
N ASP A 175 34.23 -8.95 27.84
CA ASP A 175 32.82 -9.02 28.17
C ASP A 175 31.93 -9.00 26.92
N LEU A 176 30.76 -9.63 27.02
CA LEU A 176 29.68 -9.48 26.05
C LEU A 176 28.63 -8.55 26.65
N ILE A 177 28.47 -7.37 26.07
CA ILE A 177 27.57 -6.31 26.50
C ILE A 177 26.48 -6.17 25.46
N GLN A 178 25.23 -6.30 25.90
CA GLN A 178 24.06 -6.24 25.03
C GLN A 178 23.11 -5.18 25.57
N GLY A 179 22.81 -4.20 24.72
CA GLY A 179 21.77 -3.21 24.93
C GLY A 179 20.38 -3.83 24.84
N THR A 180 19.42 -2.95 24.90
CA THR A 180 17.99 -3.14 24.74
C THR A 180 17.55 -2.48 23.44
N PRO A 181 16.30 -2.67 22.97
CA PRO A 181 15.79 -1.92 21.83
C PRO A 181 15.49 -0.42 22.10
N GLY A 182 16.16 0.21 23.06
CA GLY A 182 16.00 1.65 23.33
C GLY A 182 17.33 2.28 23.72
N ASN A 183 17.37 3.61 23.83
CA ASN A 183 18.62 4.37 24.03
C ASN A 183 19.48 3.87 25.21
N ASP A 184 20.62 3.28 24.89
CA ASP A 184 21.55 2.69 25.84
C ASP A 184 22.87 3.46 25.95
N ALA A 185 23.51 3.33 27.13
CA ALA A 185 24.86 3.82 27.36
C ALA A 185 25.71 2.65 27.83
N LEU A 186 26.54 2.10 26.93
CA LEU A 186 27.30 0.88 27.13
C LEU A 186 28.80 1.18 27.13
N ASP A 187 29.53 0.64 28.10
CA ASP A 187 30.98 0.83 28.23
C ASP A 187 31.68 -0.50 28.51
N GLY A 188 32.54 -0.93 27.59
CA GLY A 188 33.39 -2.12 27.68
C GLY A 188 34.48 -1.98 28.74
N GLY A 189 34.99 -0.77 28.95
CA GLY A 189 35.98 -0.50 29.98
C GLY A 189 37.37 -1.03 29.60
N ALA A 190 37.77 -2.21 30.08
CA ALA A 190 39.09 -2.77 29.79
C ALA A 190 38.99 -4.28 29.51
N GLY A 191 39.48 -4.72 28.35
CA GLY A 191 39.24 -6.07 27.87
C GLY A 191 39.21 -6.09 26.35
N ASN A 192 39.05 -7.25 25.75
CA ASN A 192 38.62 -7.34 24.35
C ASN A 192 37.12 -7.66 24.38
N ASP A 193 36.29 -6.63 24.27
CA ASP A 193 34.87 -6.68 24.55
C ASP A 193 34.05 -6.85 23.26
N THR A 194 32.82 -7.32 23.40
CA THR A 194 31.84 -7.37 22.32
C THR A 194 30.59 -6.62 22.76
N ILE A 195 30.24 -5.55 22.06
CA ILE A 195 29.17 -4.63 22.44
C ILE A 195 28.13 -4.60 21.31
N PHE A 196 26.86 -4.83 21.67
CA PHE A 196 25.71 -4.72 20.77
C PHE A 196 24.75 -3.65 21.28
N GLY A 197 24.48 -2.61 20.50
CA GLY A 197 23.52 -1.55 20.83
C GLY A 197 22.06 -1.99 20.67
N PHE A 198 21.73 -2.52 19.48
CA PHE A 198 20.37 -2.83 19.02
C PHE A 198 19.64 -1.59 18.49
N ASP A 199 18.40 -1.32 18.92
CA ASP A 199 17.60 -0.20 18.39
C ASP A 199 17.71 0.98 19.37
N GLY A 200 17.66 2.22 18.87
CA GLY A 200 17.63 3.43 19.70
C GLY A 200 18.78 4.39 19.37
N ASN A 201 18.98 5.40 20.23
CA ASN A 201 20.17 6.26 20.22
C ASN A 201 21.18 5.77 21.26
N ASP A 202 22.21 5.06 20.83
CA ASP A 202 23.14 4.43 21.76
C ASP A 202 24.47 5.20 21.90
N ASP A 203 25.04 5.21 23.11
CA ASP A 203 26.40 5.69 23.40
C ASP A 203 27.28 4.50 23.79
N LEU A 204 28.08 4.01 22.84
CA LEU A 204 28.85 2.77 22.91
C LEU A 204 30.34 3.08 23.03
N SER A 205 30.97 2.62 24.11
CA SER A 205 32.40 2.78 24.37
C SER A 205 33.10 1.42 24.45
N GLY A 206 34.11 1.17 23.61
CA GLY A 206 34.95 -0.03 23.68
C GLY A 206 35.91 0.00 24.86
N GLY A 207 36.53 1.16 25.10
CA GLY A 207 37.48 1.34 26.19
C GLY A 207 38.91 0.95 25.81
N ASN A 208 39.58 0.13 26.62
CA ASN A 208 40.94 -0.34 26.34
C ASN A 208 40.95 -1.83 25.95
N GLY A 209 41.43 -2.13 24.75
CA GLY A 209 41.74 -3.47 24.26
C GLY A 209 41.33 -3.60 22.79
N ASN A 210 41.06 -4.81 22.33
CA ASN A 210 40.66 -5.03 20.94
C ASN A 210 39.18 -5.37 20.90
N ASP A 211 38.35 -4.36 20.71
CA ASP A 211 36.91 -4.48 20.91
C ASP A 211 36.16 -4.72 19.60
N LEU A 212 35.00 -5.40 19.69
CA LEU A 212 34.03 -5.54 18.62
C LEU A 212 32.77 -4.77 19.01
N ILE A 213 32.43 -3.74 18.25
CA ILE A 213 31.27 -2.89 18.54
C ILE A 213 30.31 -2.97 17.35
N ASN A 214 29.06 -3.32 17.61
CA ASN A 214 27.99 -3.29 16.63
C ASN A 214 26.89 -2.37 17.17
N PRO A 215 26.62 -1.22 16.53
CA PRO A 215 25.58 -0.31 16.97
C PRO A 215 24.17 -0.90 16.91
N GLY A 216 23.90 -1.87 16.04
CA GLY A 216 22.59 -2.49 15.86
C GLY A 216 21.79 -1.90 14.70
N ASP A 217 20.48 -2.13 14.70
CA ASP A 217 19.58 -1.62 13.67
C ASP A 217 19.17 -0.19 14.01
N ASN A 218 19.73 0.73 13.24
CA ASN A 218 19.58 2.13 13.55
C ASN A 218 18.36 2.71 12.80
N THR A 219 17.49 3.42 13.51
CA THR A 219 16.52 4.36 12.92
C THR A 219 16.71 5.79 13.46
N GLU A 220 17.68 5.98 14.37
CA GLU A 220 18.01 7.18 15.13
C GLU A 220 19.52 7.55 15.06
N THR A 221 20.20 7.91 16.15
CA THR A 221 21.61 8.38 16.18
C THR A 221 22.45 7.68 17.25
N ASP A 222 23.49 6.98 16.83
CA ASP A 222 24.46 6.32 17.71
C ASP A 222 25.77 7.09 17.81
N VAL A 223 26.40 7.03 18.96
CA VAL A 223 27.74 7.50 19.24
C VAL A 223 28.61 6.30 19.60
N VAL A 224 29.66 6.07 18.82
CA VAL A 224 30.60 4.96 19.02
C VAL A 224 31.98 5.53 19.34
N ARG A 225 32.56 5.09 20.44
CA ARG A 225 33.91 5.43 20.91
C ARG A 225 34.74 4.15 20.97
N PRO A 226 35.45 3.77 19.89
CA PRO A 226 36.22 2.54 19.87
C PRO A 226 37.29 2.48 20.98
N GLY A 227 37.85 3.62 21.39
CA GLY A 227 38.84 3.65 22.47
C GLY A 227 40.25 3.28 21.99
N ALA A 228 41.04 2.62 22.81
CA ALA A 228 42.44 2.28 22.54
C ALA A 228 42.64 0.78 22.29
N GLY A 229 43.40 0.44 21.25
CA GLY A 229 43.72 -0.91 20.79
C GLY A 229 43.20 -1.17 19.37
N ASN A 230 43.16 -2.43 18.96
CA ASN A 230 42.79 -2.80 17.58
C ASN A 230 41.33 -3.24 17.51
N ASP A 231 40.44 -2.28 17.25
CA ASP A 231 39.00 -2.49 17.34
C ASP A 231 38.38 -2.78 15.98
N THR A 232 37.19 -3.37 16.02
CA THR A 232 36.31 -3.58 14.87
C THR A 232 34.97 -2.94 15.18
N VAL A 233 34.50 -2.06 14.31
CA VAL A 233 33.12 -1.58 14.34
C VAL A 233 32.38 -2.21 13.16
N ASP A 234 31.37 -3.01 13.46
CA ASP A 234 30.54 -3.67 12.45
C ASP A 234 29.26 -2.86 12.24
N LEU A 235 29.09 -2.37 11.01
CA LEU A 235 27.94 -1.57 10.61
C LEU A 235 26.94 -2.40 9.77
N SER A 236 27.07 -3.74 9.79
CA SER A 236 26.24 -4.66 9.00
C SER A 236 24.75 -4.50 9.25
N ASP A 237 24.38 -4.15 10.47
CA ASP A 237 22.99 -4.18 10.94
C ASP A 237 22.27 -2.83 10.74
N ILE A 238 23.01 -1.79 10.35
CA ILE A 238 22.46 -0.46 10.07
C ILE A 238 21.54 -0.51 8.84
N SER A 239 20.23 -0.36 9.04
CA SER A 239 19.27 -0.21 7.93
C SER A 239 18.93 1.26 7.65
N VAL A 240 18.76 2.07 8.68
CA VAL A 240 18.53 3.53 8.64
C VAL A 240 19.43 4.22 9.69
N GLY A 241 19.48 5.55 9.81
CA GLY A 241 20.12 6.19 10.97
C GLY A 241 21.63 6.53 10.89
N TYR A 242 22.07 7.35 11.84
CA TYR A 242 23.36 8.04 11.85
C TYR A 242 24.31 7.47 12.92
N VAL A 243 25.53 7.10 12.54
CA VAL A 243 26.56 6.65 13.49
C VAL A 243 27.69 7.66 13.56
N ALA A 244 28.01 8.18 14.75
CA ALA A 244 29.13 9.07 15.01
C ALA A 244 30.29 8.33 15.68
N LEU A 245 31.40 8.18 14.97
CA LEU A 245 32.66 7.65 15.50
C LEU A 245 33.46 8.77 16.16
N VAL A 246 33.62 8.72 17.48
CA VAL A 246 34.20 9.80 18.28
C VAL A 246 35.56 9.42 18.87
N HIS A 247 36.56 10.27 18.62
CA HIS A 247 37.97 10.03 19.02
C HIS A 247 38.55 11.10 19.96
N ARG A 248 37.70 11.99 20.50
CA ARG A 248 38.12 13.14 21.34
C ARG A 248 39.03 12.79 22.51
N ASP A 249 38.88 11.58 23.08
CA ASP A 249 39.63 11.14 24.25
C ASP A 249 41.01 10.55 23.93
N LEU A 250 41.37 10.41 22.65
CA LEU A 250 42.68 9.91 22.24
C LEU A 250 43.78 10.95 22.44
N ASN A 251 44.96 10.46 22.82
CA ASN A 251 46.14 11.28 23.10
C ASN A 251 47.11 11.41 21.91
N ALA A 252 46.67 11.10 20.69
CA ALA A 252 47.45 11.16 19.46
C ALA A 252 46.53 11.39 18.26
N ALA A 253 47.09 11.95 17.19
CA ALA A 253 46.38 12.13 15.93
C ALA A 253 45.94 10.81 15.29
N ILE A 254 44.85 10.87 14.53
CA ILE A 254 44.29 9.78 13.74
C ILE A 254 44.52 9.98 12.24
N THR A 255 44.59 8.87 11.51
CA THR A 255 44.52 8.87 10.05
C THR A 255 43.38 7.97 9.61
N VAL A 256 42.34 8.57 9.06
CA VAL A 256 41.16 7.90 8.51
C VAL A 256 41.40 7.62 7.03
N ASN A 257 41.19 6.38 6.60
CA ASN A 257 41.14 5.99 5.20
C ASN A 257 39.80 5.31 4.94
N LEU A 258 38.90 6.00 4.26
CA LEU A 258 37.57 5.53 3.92
C LEU A 258 37.44 5.39 2.41
N ASP A 259 36.98 4.22 1.96
CA ASP A 259 36.69 3.97 0.55
C ASP A 259 35.36 3.18 0.41
N SER A 260 34.29 3.90 0.03
CA SER A 260 32.95 3.31 -0.13
C SER A 260 32.92 2.22 -1.23
N ASN A 261 33.80 2.28 -2.22
CA ASN A 261 33.88 1.25 -3.26
C ASN A 261 34.31 -0.10 -2.69
N SER A 262 35.20 -0.07 -1.70
CA SER A 262 35.67 -1.26 -1.00
C SER A 262 34.75 -1.71 0.13
N ASN A 263 33.69 -0.92 0.41
CA ASN A 263 32.80 -1.08 1.56
C ASN A 263 33.56 -1.25 2.89
N SER A 264 34.69 -0.56 3.04
CA SER A 264 35.55 -0.64 4.22
C SER A 264 36.22 0.69 4.56
N ALA A 265 36.60 0.85 5.82
CA ALA A 265 37.45 1.94 6.24
C ALA A 265 38.39 1.52 7.37
N THR A 266 39.49 2.25 7.51
CA THR A 266 40.45 2.07 8.61
C THR A 266 40.76 3.41 9.26
N ILE A 267 40.80 3.42 10.59
CA ILE A 267 41.21 4.57 11.39
C ILE A 267 42.47 4.18 12.15
N ASN A 268 43.61 4.66 11.70
CA ASN A 268 44.88 4.48 12.40
C ASN A 268 44.96 5.49 13.55
N LYS A 269 44.95 5.01 14.79
CA LYS A 269 44.97 5.82 16.03
C LYS A 269 46.37 6.01 16.60
N GLY A 270 47.40 5.80 15.77
CA GLY A 270 48.80 5.94 16.15
C GLY A 270 49.20 4.94 17.24
N VAL A 271 49.61 5.44 18.41
CA VAL A 271 49.99 4.60 19.56
C VAL A 271 48.80 3.84 20.17
N ASN A 272 47.57 4.28 19.88
CA ASN A 272 46.34 3.71 20.42
C ASN A 272 45.73 2.64 19.48
N GLY A 273 46.51 2.07 18.55
CA GLY A 273 46.07 0.96 17.70
C GLY A 273 45.34 1.40 16.42
N THR A 274 44.46 0.54 15.90
CA THR A 274 43.73 0.77 14.64
C THR A 274 42.30 0.27 14.75
N THR A 275 41.33 1.09 14.33
CA THR A 275 39.94 0.66 14.21
C THR A 275 39.64 0.27 12.76
N THR A 276 39.05 -0.90 12.56
CA THR A 276 38.54 -1.37 11.27
C THR A 276 37.03 -1.19 11.22
N LEU A 277 36.51 -0.55 10.18
CA LEU A 277 35.08 -0.42 9.94
C LEU A 277 34.65 -1.42 8.87
N LEU A 278 33.65 -2.23 9.17
CA LEU A 278 33.01 -3.15 8.24
C LEU A 278 31.69 -2.55 7.77
N ASN A 279 31.32 -2.77 6.50
CA ASN A 279 30.02 -2.40 5.95
C ASN A 279 29.71 -0.89 6.00
N VAL A 280 30.72 -0.04 5.76
CA VAL A 280 30.57 1.43 5.82
C VAL A 280 29.49 1.97 4.90
N ASN A 281 29.15 1.27 3.82
CA ASN A 281 28.10 1.68 2.89
C ASN A 281 26.71 1.68 3.53
N ASN A 282 26.47 0.90 4.58
CA ASN A 282 25.15 0.80 5.20
C ASN A 282 24.68 2.14 5.79
N PRO A 283 25.40 2.77 6.75
CA PRO A 283 25.03 4.10 7.24
C PRO A 283 25.16 5.18 6.15
N ILE A 284 26.12 5.03 5.23
CA ILE A 284 26.39 6.03 4.20
C ILE A 284 25.22 6.11 3.20
N ILE A 285 24.78 4.99 2.61
CA ILE A 285 23.70 4.94 1.59
C ILE A 285 22.34 5.34 2.17
N SER A 286 22.06 4.98 3.43
CA SER A 286 20.78 5.31 4.07
C SER A 286 20.60 6.82 4.35
N GLY A 287 21.66 7.61 4.21
CA GLY A 287 21.73 9.05 4.51
C GLY A 287 21.04 10.02 3.56
N MET A 288 20.26 9.56 2.58
CA MET A 288 19.41 10.47 1.80
C MET A 288 18.08 10.80 2.47
N GLN A 289 17.59 9.96 3.39
CA GLN A 289 16.34 10.21 4.10
C GLN A 289 16.51 10.36 5.61
N ASN A 290 17.28 9.50 6.29
CA ASN A 290 17.47 9.56 7.76
C ASN A 290 18.82 9.03 8.30
N GLY A 291 19.79 8.63 7.45
CA GLY A 291 21.07 8.02 7.90
C GLY A 291 22.38 8.84 7.76
N GLY A 292 23.53 8.24 8.12
CA GLY A 292 24.87 8.79 7.80
C GLY A 292 26.04 8.27 8.65
N LEU A 293 27.28 8.54 8.23
CA LEU A 293 28.48 8.26 9.03
C LEU A 293 29.20 9.56 9.43
N GLY A 294 29.31 9.82 10.72
CA GLY A 294 30.10 10.90 11.30
C GLY A 294 31.45 10.41 11.80
N ILE A 295 32.52 11.16 11.54
CA ILE A 295 33.84 10.90 12.13
C ILE A 295 34.31 12.18 12.82
N VAL A 296 34.48 12.08 14.12
CA VAL A 296 34.97 13.16 14.99
C VAL A 296 36.40 12.84 15.38
N GLY A 297 37.30 13.76 15.07
CA GLY A 297 38.73 13.72 15.30
C GLY A 297 39.12 13.96 16.76
N THR A 298 40.37 14.34 16.92
CA THR A 298 41.09 14.51 18.18
C THR A 298 41.45 15.99 18.38
N SER A 299 42.29 16.29 19.37
CA SER A 299 42.84 17.64 19.54
C SER A 299 44.22 17.81 18.86
N PHE A 300 44.57 16.90 17.96
CA PHE A 300 45.84 16.83 17.25
C PHE A 300 45.60 16.84 15.73
N ASN A 301 46.66 17.11 14.97
CA ASN A 301 46.63 17.18 13.52
C ASN A 301 46.25 15.85 12.85
N ASP A 302 44.97 15.70 12.56
CA ASP A 302 44.36 14.52 11.98
C ASP A 302 44.37 14.57 10.45
N VAL A 303 44.26 13.39 9.84
CA VAL A 303 44.20 13.24 8.39
C VAL A 303 42.99 12.41 8.01
N PHE A 304 42.11 12.95 7.17
CA PHE A 304 40.91 12.30 6.66
C PHE A 304 41.04 12.05 5.16
N ASN A 305 41.29 10.82 4.75
CA ASN A 305 41.28 10.41 3.35
C ASN A 305 39.91 9.82 3.01
N ILE A 306 39.07 10.60 2.33
CA ILE A 306 37.68 10.26 2.04
C ILE A 306 37.51 10.03 0.53
N ASN A 307 37.29 8.78 0.14
CA ASN A 307 36.89 8.41 -1.21
C ASN A 307 35.47 7.83 -1.17
N GLN A 308 34.48 8.65 -1.48
CA GLN A 308 33.08 8.25 -1.45
C GLN A 308 32.43 8.50 -2.82
N ASN A 309 31.57 7.61 -3.26
CA ASN A 309 30.80 7.75 -4.51
C ASN A 309 29.29 7.58 -4.33
N VAL A 310 28.85 7.31 -3.09
CA VAL A 310 27.45 7.15 -2.70
C VAL A 310 27.27 7.64 -1.26
N GLY A 311 26.07 8.15 -0.93
CA GLY A 311 25.62 8.38 0.44
C GLY A 311 26.34 9.49 1.22
N TRP A 312 26.00 9.75 2.49
CA TRP A 312 26.40 10.96 3.24
C TRP A 312 27.41 10.72 4.38
N ILE A 313 28.45 11.56 4.48
CA ILE A 313 29.50 11.51 5.53
C ILE A 313 29.69 12.89 6.18
N SER A 314 29.93 12.92 7.48
CA SER A 314 30.32 14.13 8.24
C SER A 314 31.72 13.98 8.82
N VAL A 315 32.58 14.99 8.64
CA VAL A 315 33.91 15.04 9.27
C VAL A 315 34.00 16.25 10.18
N SER A 316 34.51 16.03 11.39
CA SER A 316 34.87 17.09 12.33
C SER A 316 36.31 16.86 12.78
N GLY A 317 37.20 17.78 12.42
CA GLY A 317 38.62 17.72 12.83
C GLY A 317 38.81 17.95 14.33
N GLU A 318 37.95 18.80 14.91
CA GLU A 318 38.09 19.36 16.26
C GLU A 318 39.34 20.24 16.37
N GLY A 319 40.32 19.92 17.21
CA GLY A 319 41.48 20.79 17.40
C GLY A 319 42.71 20.27 16.65
N GLY A 320 43.58 21.16 16.20
CA GLY A 320 44.77 20.76 15.44
C GLY A 320 44.72 21.34 14.04
N ASN A 321 45.81 21.20 13.29
CA ASN A 321 45.80 21.58 11.88
C ASN A 321 45.49 20.33 11.05
N ASP A 322 44.22 20.15 10.69
CA ASP A 322 43.76 18.91 10.09
C ASP A 322 43.79 18.96 8.58
N THR A 323 43.89 17.79 7.96
CA THR A 323 43.91 17.64 6.50
C THR A 323 42.78 16.74 6.04
N ILE A 324 41.88 17.28 5.23
CA ILE A 324 40.75 16.56 4.63
C ILE A 324 41.05 16.37 3.13
N ASN A 325 41.37 15.14 2.75
CA ASN A 325 41.66 14.74 1.37
C ASN A 325 40.41 14.11 0.75
N ILE A 326 39.88 14.75 -0.29
CA ILE A 326 38.60 14.44 -0.90
C ILE A 326 38.79 13.83 -2.30
N GLY A 327 38.28 12.61 -2.51
CA GLY A 327 38.27 11.90 -3.80
C GLY A 327 37.42 12.57 -4.88
N ALA A 328 37.50 12.12 -6.14
CA ALA A 328 36.92 12.85 -7.28
C ALA A 328 35.37 12.81 -7.35
N ASP A 329 34.75 11.79 -6.76
CA ASP A 329 33.32 11.48 -6.92
C ASP A 329 32.47 11.82 -5.67
N THR A 330 32.97 12.72 -4.80
CA THR A 330 32.38 13.01 -3.48
C THR A 330 31.41 14.22 -3.52
N ASP A 331 30.10 13.99 -3.65
CA ASP A 331 29.10 15.09 -3.68
C ASP A 331 28.32 15.29 -2.37
N THR A 332 28.71 14.59 -1.30
CA THR A 332 27.88 14.42 -0.09
C THR A 332 28.66 14.52 1.22
N LEU A 333 29.88 15.07 1.19
CA LEU A 333 30.69 15.29 2.39
C LEU A 333 30.24 16.57 3.10
N ARG A 334 29.98 16.47 4.42
CA ARG A 334 29.80 17.61 5.33
C ARG A 334 31.06 17.86 6.15
N LEU A 335 31.51 19.11 6.22
CA LEU A 335 32.43 19.60 7.23
C LEU A 335 31.64 20.12 8.43
N ASP A 336 31.96 19.64 9.63
CA ASP A 336 31.15 19.88 10.82
C ASP A 336 31.94 20.54 11.94
N TYR A 337 31.70 21.84 12.10
CA TYR A 337 32.31 22.69 13.12
C TYR A 337 31.33 23.08 14.22
N ARG A 338 30.24 22.33 14.41
CA ARG A 338 29.20 22.66 15.42
C ARG A 338 29.72 22.72 16.86
N SER A 339 30.82 22.05 17.17
CA SER A 339 31.46 22.01 18.49
C SER A 339 32.52 23.11 18.68
N ALA A 340 32.82 23.89 17.64
CA ALA A 340 33.79 24.96 17.70
C ALA A 340 33.47 25.96 18.81
N THR A 341 34.54 26.49 19.41
CA THR A 341 34.47 27.37 20.59
C THR A 341 34.56 28.86 20.24
N GLN A 342 34.76 29.16 18.94
CA GLN A 342 34.90 30.48 18.34
C GLN A 342 34.37 30.42 16.90
N GLY A 343 34.31 31.59 16.23
CA GLY A 343 33.85 31.67 14.84
C GLY A 343 34.78 31.01 13.84
N VAL A 344 34.19 30.31 12.88
CA VAL A 344 34.80 29.61 11.76
C VAL A 344 35.04 30.58 10.61
N ASN A 345 36.22 30.54 10.01
CA ASN A 345 36.55 31.30 8.80
C ASN A 345 37.03 30.33 7.72
N ALA A 346 36.12 29.99 6.80
CA ALA A 346 36.31 28.97 5.78
C ALA A 346 36.26 29.57 4.37
N ASN A 347 37.14 29.09 3.50
CA ASN A 347 37.10 29.36 2.08
C ASN A 347 37.24 28.03 1.32
N LEU A 348 36.10 27.50 0.88
CA LEU A 348 36.00 26.20 0.22
C LEU A 348 36.62 26.24 -1.18
N GLU A 349 36.52 27.36 -1.90
CA GLU A 349 37.18 27.57 -3.20
C GLU A 349 38.71 27.37 -3.14
N THR A 350 39.36 27.88 -2.10
CA THR A 350 40.81 27.71 -1.90
C THR A 350 41.17 26.43 -1.16
N GLY A 351 40.19 25.75 -0.59
CA GLY A 351 40.37 24.61 0.30
C GLY A 351 41.04 24.97 1.63
N ILE A 352 40.92 26.22 2.10
CA ILE A 352 41.57 26.68 3.34
C ILE A 352 40.54 27.13 4.35
N ILE A 353 40.61 26.55 5.55
CA ILE A 353 39.83 26.97 6.71
C ILE A 353 40.79 27.67 7.66
N GLN A 354 40.86 28.98 7.53
CA GLN A 354 41.85 29.80 8.22
C GLN A 354 41.69 29.77 9.74
N ASN A 355 40.46 29.60 10.22
CA ASN A 355 40.14 29.33 11.62
C ASN A 355 39.02 28.31 11.65
N ASP A 356 39.30 27.12 12.16
CA ASP A 356 38.33 26.04 12.41
C ASP A 356 37.41 26.31 13.62
N GLY A 357 37.64 27.40 14.34
CA GLY A 357 36.93 27.75 15.56
C GLY A 357 37.46 27.07 16.84
N PHE A 358 38.54 26.31 16.72
CA PHE A 358 39.41 25.82 17.80
C PHE A 358 40.72 26.61 17.90
N GLY A 359 40.94 27.54 16.96
CA GLY A 359 42.10 28.44 16.92
C GLY A 359 43.22 27.91 16.03
N THR A 360 42.92 26.92 15.19
CA THR A 360 43.84 26.25 14.28
C THR A 360 43.34 26.32 12.83
N GLN A 361 44.16 25.83 11.89
CA GLN A 361 43.89 25.92 10.46
C GLN A 361 43.74 24.52 9.87
N ASP A 362 42.60 24.26 9.21
CA ASP A 362 42.39 23.05 8.43
C ASP A 362 42.62 23.29 6.94
N THR A 363 42.98 22.22 6.25
CA THR A 363 43.21 22.21 4.80
C THR A 363 42.38 21.12 4.14
N ILE A 364 41.67 21.50 3.08
CA ILE A 364 40.96 20.61 2.17
C ILE A 364 41.83 20.44 0.92
N THR A 365 42.08 19.19 0.52
CA THR A 365 42.81 18.90 -0.72
C THR A 365 42.16 17.75 -1.48
N GLY A 366 42.64 17.48 -2.70
CA GLY A 366 42.14 16.41 -3.54
C GLY A 366 41.32 16.93 -4.74
N PRO A 367 40.92 16.03 -5.64
CA PRO A 367 40.16 16.40 -6.83
C PRO A 367 38.66 16.69 -6.60
N GLY A 368 38.08 16.29 -5.46
CA GLY A 368 36.68 16.59 -5.12
C GLY A 368 36.52 17.83 -4.24
N ARG A 369 35.30 18.01 -3.72
CA ARG A 369 34.92 19.15 -2.87
C ARG A 369 34.12 18.73 -1.64
N ALA A 370 34.07 19.60 -0.64
CA ALA A 370 33.09 19.51 0.43
C ALA A 370 31.79 20.15 -0.05
N HIS A 371 30.69 19.39 -0.08
CA HIS A 371 29.40 19.88 -0.54
C HIS A 371 28.65 20.67 0.54
N GLU A 372 28.85 20.34 1.81
CA GLU A 372 28.15 21.01 2.90
C GLU A 372 29.11 21.43 4.01
N ILE A 373 28.88 22.61 4.57
CA ILE A 373 29.57 23.06 5.79
C ILE A 373 28.55 23.47 6.84
N ARG A 374 28.73 22.92 8.04
CA ARG A 374 28.01 23.32 9.24
C ARG A 374 28.95 24.07 10.15
N THR A 375 28.61 25.33 10.43
CA THR A 375 29.48 26.23 11.21
C THR A 375 29.12 26.24 12.70
N SER A 376 29.68 27.19 13.45
CA SER A 376 29.60 27.25 14.91
C SER A 376 28.40 28.08 15.39
N MET A 377 28.23 28.23 16.71
CA MET A 377 27.26 29.18 17.31
C MET A 377 27.82 30.62 17.43
N PHE A 378 28.96 30.90 16.81
CA PHE A 378 29.65 32.18 16.86
C PHE A 378 29.67 32.80 15.47
N ASN A 379 30.11 34.05 15.38
CA ASN A 379 30.16 34.76 14.10
C ASN A 379 31.12 34.10 13.12
N ASP A 380 30.56 33.44 12.12
CA ASP A 380 31.25 32.67 11.11
C ASP A 380 31.36 33.44 9.79
N THR A 381 32.33 33.07 8.96
CA THR A 381 32.48 33.58 7.59
C THR A 381 32.86 32.43 6.67
N VAL A 382 32.04 32.22 5.63
CA VAL A 382 32.22 31.14 4.68
C VAL A 382 32.16 31.68 3.26
N ILE A 383 33.13 31.26 2.44
CA ILE A 383 33.10 31.42 0.99
C ILE A 383 32.99 30.02 0.40
N GLY A 384 31.96 29.79 -0.41
CA GLY A 384 31.73 28.58 -1.17
C GLY A 384 32.79 28.35 -2.25
N SER A 385 32.57 27.30 -3.01
CA SER A 385 33.36 26.84 -4.14
C SER A 385 32.71 27.26 -5.46
N SER A 386 33.19 26.71 -6.57
CA SER A 386 32.63 26.95 -7.90
C SER A 386 31.48 26.02 -8.27
N GLY A 387 30.87 25.28 -7.35
CA GLY A 387 29.59 24.67 -7.65
C GLY A 387 28.82 24.31 -6.39
N ASN A 388 27.62 23.78 -6.58
CA ASN A 388 26.54 23.69 -5.59
C ASN A 388 27.00 23.30 -4.17
N ASP A 389 27.04 24.29 -3.30
CA ASP A 389 27.38 24.21 -1.89
C ASP A 389 26.14 24.33 -1.01
N SER A 390 26.23 23.81 0.21
CA SER A 390 25.17 23.81 1.20
C SER A 390 25.70 24.35 2.53
N PHE A 391 25.01 25.33 3.10
CA PHE A 391 25.42 26.04 4.31
C PHE A 391 24.42 25.80 5.44
N ILE A 392 24.93 25.37 6.59
CA ILE A 392 24.21 25.37 7.86
C ILE A 392 24.91 26.37 8.78
N LEU A 393 24.43 27.61 8.74
CA LEU A 393 24.86 28.70 9.61
C LEU A 393 24.03 28.63 10.90
N MET A 394 24.67 28.56 12.07
CA MET A 394 23.95 28.37 13.33
C MET A 394 23.53 29.71 13.97
N ALA A 395 23.69 29.87 15.30
CA ALA A 395 23.49 31.18 15.91
C ALA A 395 24.68 32.10 15.62
N GLY A 396 24.47 33.42 15.66
CA GLY A 396 25.57 34.37 15.43
C GLY A 396 25.24 35.46 14.42
N THR A 397 26.25 36.28 14.13
CA THR A 397 26.25 37.20 12.99
C THR A 397 27.19 36.65 11.92
N ASP A 398 26.63 35.98 10.94
CA ASP A 398 27.36 35.11 10.02
C ASP A 398 27.35 35.67 8.60
N SER A 399 28.34 35.28 7.79
CA SER A 399 28.40 35.61 6.38
C SER A 399 28.63 34.37 5.55
N ALA A 400 27.82 34.16 4.52
CA ALA A 400 28.04 33.15 3.49
C ALA A 400 27.97 33.80 2.10
N ASP A 401 28.97 33.51 1.29
CA ASP A 401 28.98 33.75 -0.15
C ASP A 401 29.00 32.40 -0.84
N GLY A 402 27.95 32.00 -1.54
CA GLY A 402 27.87 30.70 -2.22
C GLY A 402 28.90 30.54 -3.33
N GLY A 403 29.35 31.65 -3.92
CA GLY A 403 30.27 31.63 -5.04
C GLY A 403 29.54 31.43 -6.36
N ALA A 404 29.90 30.38 -7.11
CA ALA A 404 29.24 30.04 -8.35
C ALA A 404 28.62 28.66 -8.21
N GLY A 405 27.45 28.45 -8.81
CA GLY A 405 26.72 27.20 -8.64
C GLY A 405 25.25 27.49 -8.41
N PHE A 406 24.55 26.49 -7.90
CA PHE A 406 23.22 26.62 -7.34
C PHE A 406 23.33 26.29 -5.85
N ASP A 407 23.46 27.32 -5.04
CA ASP A 407 23.93 27.22 -3.66
C ASP A 407 22.77 27.34 -2.66
N ARG A 408 22.87 26.59 -1.57
CA ARG A 408 21.78 26.42 -0.60
C ARG A 408 22.14 26.89 0.80
N VAL A 409 21.25 27.64 1.43
CA VAL A 409 21.25 27.83 2.89
C VAL A 409 20.12 27.02 3.54
N ARG A 410 20.40 26.42 4.70
CA ARG A 410 19.48 25.51 5.39
C ARG A 410 19.21 25.90 6.84
N TYR A 411 17.93 25.96 7.19
CA TYR A 411 17.42 26.25 8.53
C TYR A 411 16.63 25.09 9.13
N ASP A 412 16.58 23.94 8.45
CA ASP A 412 15.79 22.76 8.80
C ASP A 412 16.41 21.93 9.94
N ARG A 413 16.91 22.59 10.98
CA ARG A 413 17.60 21.96 12.11
C ARG A 413 16.80 22.07 13.40
N ASN A 414 16.91 21.03 14.24
CA ASN A 414 16.25 21.00 15.54
C ASN A 414 16.63 22.22 16.40
N GLY A 415 15.60 22.98 16.78
CA GLY A 415 15.71 24.18 17.60
C GLY A 415 15.73 25.49 16.81
N VAL A 416 15.65 25.45 15.47
CA VAL A 416 15.37 26.65 14.67
C VAL A 416 13.87 26.92 14.71
N GLU A 417 13.50 28.14 15.11
CA GLU A 417 12.13 28.65 15.05
C GLU A 417 11.87 29.25 13.66
N ALA A 418 10.84 30.10 13.52
CA ALA A 418 10.58 30.81 12.27
C ALA A 418 11.78 31.67 11.81
N VAL A 419 12.02 31.67 10.50
CA VAL A 419 13.07 32.45 9.83
C VAL A 419 12.47 33.47 8.87
N THR A 420 13.18 34.58 8.71
CA THR A 420 12.88 35.58 7.67
C THR A 420 14.10 35.72 6.78
N VAL A 421 13.94 35.39 5.51
CA VAL A 421 15.00 35.38 4.49
C VAL A 421 14.60 36.27 3.31
N ASP A 422 15.54 37.07 2.83
CA ASP A 422 15.41 37.89 1.63
C ASP A 422 16.72 37.78 0.86
N LEU A 423 16.70 37.00 -0.23
CA LEU A 423 17.88 36.70 -1.04
C LEU A 423 18.38 37.92 -1.81
N GLU A 424 17.48 38.77 -2.33
CA GLU A 424 17.86 40.03 -2.97
C GLU A 424 18.55 41.00 -1.99
N ALA A 425 18.01 41.11 -0.77
CA ALA A 425 18.63 41.92 0.27
C ALA A 425 19.90 41.27 0.83
N GLY A 426 20.11 39.99 0.57
CA GLY A 426 21.20 39.19 1.09
C GLY A 426 21.13 39.01 2.61
N THR A 427 19.93 38.83 3.16
CA THR A 427 19.75 38.76 4.63
C THR A 427 18.92 37.56 5.07
N ALA A 428 19.28 36.99 6.20
CA ALA A 428 18.43 36.07 6.95
C ALA A 428 18.47 36.34 8.45
N THR A 429 17.34 36.16 9.14
CA THR A 429 17.24 36.33 10.60
C THR A 429 16.30 35.31 11.20
N GLY A 430 16.51 34.97 12.47
CA GLY A 430 15.67 34.00 13.18
C GLY A 430 16.20 33.69 14.57
N ILE A 431 15.71 32.61 15.15
CA ILE A 431 16.12 32.11 16.47
C ILE A 431 16.53 30.65 16.36
N TRP A 432 17.72 30.32 16.89
CA TRP A 432 18.22 28.96 17.03
C TRP A 432 18.45 28.65 18.52
N ARG A 433 17.68 27.71 19.09
CA ARG A 433 17.73 27.25 20.49
C ARG A 433 17.69 28.43 21.49
N GLY A 434 16.81 29.39 21.22
CA GLY A 434 16.64 30.60 22.03
C GLY A 434 17.69 31.69 21.82
N GLN A 435 18.63 31.51 20.88
CA GLN A 435 19.60 32.54 20.50
C GLN A 435 19.24 33.14 19.15
N ALA A 436 19.18 34.46 19.07
CA ALA A 436 18.94 35.14 17.80
C ALA A 436 20.15 35.04 16.87
N PHE A 437 19.88 34.96 15.57
CA PHE A 437 20.89 35.01 14.53
C PHE A 437 20.56 36.05 13.46
N SER A 438 21.60 36.52 12.78
CA SER A 438 21.50 37.38 11.61
C SER A 438 22.59 37.01 10.62
N HIS A 439 22.25 36.78 9.36
CA HIS A 439 23.20 36.33 8.35
C HIS A 439 23.21 37.28 7.17
N SER A 440 24.40 37.47 6.60
CA SER A 440 24.61 38.09 5.30
C SER A 440 24.78 36.97 4.28
N LEU A 441 23.92 36.94 3.27
CA LEU A 441 23.89 35.93 2.22
C LEU A 441 24.20 36.58 0.88
N VAL A 442 25.06 35.96 0.08
CA VAL A 442 25.42 36.41 -1.26
C VAL A 442 25.53 35.18 -2.15
N ASN A 443 25.05 35.25 -3.40
CA ASN A 443 25.06 34.13 -4.36
C ASN A 443 24.46 32.86 -3.74
N ILE A 444 23.23 32.97 -3.24
CA ILE A 444 22.45 31.86 -2.71
C ILE A 444 21.14 31.84 -3.47
N GLU A 445 20.82 30.71 -4.10
CA GLU A 445 19.64 30.53 -4.96
C GLU A 445 18.62 29.58 -4.31
N GLN A 446 19.02 28.85 -3.26
CA GLN A 446 18.15 27.92 -2.56
C GLN A 446 18.07 28.23 -1.06
N VAL A 447 16.84 28.26 -0.54
CA VAL A 447 16.55 28.37 0.89
C VAL A 447 15.72 27.18 1.32
N GLN A 448 16.14 26.56 2.41
CA GLN A 448 15.34 25.58 3.12
C GLN A 448 14.98 26.13 4.51
N GLY A 449 13.69 26.27 4.76
CA GLY A 449 13.08 26.79 5.98
C GLY A 449 13.26 25.89 7.20
N SER A 450 12.68 26.33 8.31
CA SER A 450 12.62 25.65 9.58
C SER A 450 11.67 24.45 9.52
N ARG A 451 11.82 23.46 10.43
CA ARG A 451 10.97 22.25 10.38
C ARG A 451 9.52 22.47 10.81
N SER A 452 9.22 23.60 11.45
CA SER A 452 7.94 23.81 12.15
C SER A 452 7.56 25.27 12.38
N GLY A 453 8.37 26.22 11.93
CA GLY A 453 8.16 27.65 12.13
C GLY A 453 7.55 28.28 10.90
N ASN A 454 6.69 29.28 11.11
CA ASN A 454 6.06 30.04 10.02
C ASN A 454 7.09 30.98 9.38
N ASP A 455 7.70 30.53 8.31
CA ASP A 455 8.81 31.19 7.65
C ASP A 455 8.34 32.24 6.64
N SER A 456 9.17 33.25 6.42
CA SER A 456 8.97 34.25 5.37
C SER A 456 10.21 34.28 4.49
N ILE A 457 10.09 33.77 3.27
CA ILE A 457 11.22 33.57 2.36
C ILE A 457 10.93 34.31 1.06
N GLN A 458 11.87 35.18 0.65
CA GLN A 458 11.78 35.95 -0.58
C GLN A 458 13.00 35.68 -1.46
N GLY A 459 12.74 35.41 -2.74
CA GLY A 459 13.74 35.25 -3.78
C GLY A 459 14.40 36.56 -4.22
N THR A 460 15.12 36.47 -5.31
CA THR A 460 15.83 37.54 -6.00
C THR A 460 14.94 38.17 -7.07
N ASN A 461 15.31 39.33 -7.61
CA ASN A 461 14.52 39.98 -8.66
C ASN A 461 14.76 39.43 -10.07
N SER A 462 15.63 38.42 -10.24
CA SER A 462 16.00 37.93 -11.58
C SER A 462 16.60 36.52 -11.64
N GLY A 463 16.93 35.90 -10.51
CA GLY A 463 17.46 34.55 -10.44
C GLY A 463 16.33 33.54 -10.37
N ALA A 464 16.56 32.34 -10.90
CA ALA A 464 15.66 31.21 -10.67
C ALA A 464 15.95 30.64 -9.28
N ASP A 465 15.06 30.86 -8.33
CA ASP A 465 15.24 30.51 -6.93
C ASP A 465 14.43 29.25 -6.56
N ARG A 466 14.93 28.48 -5.58
CA ARG A 466 14.22 27.35 -4.98
C ARG A 466 13.94 27.62 -3.51
N LEU A 467 12.67 27.83 -3.19
CA LEU A 467 12.21 28.20 -1.85
C LEU A 467 11.40 27.04 -1.25
N ASP A 468 11.87 26.50 -0.12
CA ASP A 468 11.27 25.35 0.57
C ASP A 468 10.92 25.77 2.02
N GLY A 469 9.62 25.91 2.32
CA GLY A 469 9.10 26.34 3.64
C GLY A 469 9.17 25.26 4.70
N ARG A 470 9.01 23.99 4.29
CA ARG A 470 8.99 22.77 5.09
C ARG A 470 7.75 22.60 5.95
N GLY A 471 7.66 23.29 7.07
CA GLY A 471 6.61 23.02 8.04
C GLY A 471 6.30 24.25 8.85
N GLY A 472 5.02 24.55 9.03
CA GLY A 472 4.58 25.87 9.49
C GLY A 472 3.66 26.48 8.45
N ASN A 473 3.05 27.62 8.77
CA ASN A 473 2.27 28.38 7.77
C ASN A 473 3.20 29.43 7.16
N ASP A 474 3.77 29.10 6.02
CA ASP A 474 4.87 29.82 5.41
C ASP A 474 4.40 30.85 4.38
N THR A 475 5.25 31.83 4.10
CA THR A 475 5.04 32.81 3.02
C THR A 475 6.25 32.83 2.12
N LEU A 476 6.09 32.28 0.92
CA LEU A 476 7.13 32.15 -0.09
C LEU A 476 6.82 33.08 -1.28
N ASN A 477 7.79 33.89 -1.67
CA ASN A 477 7.66 34.81 -2.80
C ASN A 477 8.90 34.74 -3.69
N GLY A 478 8.76 34.16 -4.89
CA GLY A 478 9.86 34.01 -5.86
C GLY A 478 10.38 35.36 -6.37
N ARG A 479 9.46 36.33 -6.52
CA ARG A 479 9.67 37.67 -7.07
C ARG A 479 9.89 37.67 -8.57
N GLY A 480 11.05 37.32 -9.08
CA GLY A 480 11.25 37.29 -10.53
C GLY A 480 12.37 36.36 -10.94
N GLY A 481 12.19 35.70 -12.08
CA GLY A 481 12.92 34.47 -12.40
C GLY A 481 11.91 33.36 -12.68
N ASP A 482 12.39 32.16 -13.00
CA ASP A 482 11.52 30.98 -13.08
C ASP A 482 11.76 30.17 -11.80
N ASP A 483 10.87 30.31 -10.83
CA ASP A 483 11.07 29.88 -9.45
C ASP A 483 10.41 28.53 -9.12
N THR A 484 10.91 27.84 -8.11
CA THR A 484 10.27 26.65 -7.53
C THR A 484 9.93 26.87 -6.07
N LEU A 485 8.64 26.76 -5.74
CA LEU A 485 8.09 27.03 -4.42
C LEU A 485 7.50 25.75 -3.83
N ILE A 486 7.95 25.39 -2.63
CA ILE A 486 7.49 24.21 -1.88
C ILE A 486 7.02 24.70 -0.51
N GLY A 487 5.71 24.75 -0.28
CA GLY A 487 5.15 25.13 1.02
C GLY A 487 5.52 24.10 2.09
N GLY A 488 5.07 22.86 1.87
CA GLY A 488 5.25 21.77 2.82
C GLY A 488 4.02 21.64 3.72
N ASN A 489 4.21 21.24 4.98
CA ASN A 489 3.08 21.06 5.90
C ASN A 489 2.64 22.39 6.51
N GLY A 490 1.37 22.75 6.36
CA GLY A 490 0.75 23.94 6.92
C GLY A 490 -0.16 24.62 5.92
N ASN A 491 -0.64 25.82 6.28
CA ASN A 491 -1.43 26.62 5.36
C ASN A 491 -0.54 27.73 4.79
N ASP A 492 -0.03 27.52 3.59
CA ASP A 492 1.03 28.35 3.03
C ASP A 492 0.51 29.40 2.06
N VAL A 493 1.34 30.42 1.82
CA VAL A 493 1.13 31.43 0.79
C VAL A 493 2.29 31.37 -0.18
N LEU A 494 2.00 30.92 -1.40
CA LEU A 494 2.97 30.72 -2.48
C LEU A 494 2.71 31.73 -3.60
N ASN A 495 3.70 32.56 -3.91
CA ASN A 495 3.65 33.53 -4.98
C ASN A 495 4.87 33.41 -5.88
N GLY A 496 4.73 32.91 -7.12
CA GLY A 496 5.87 32.79 -8.05
C GLY A 496 6.41 34.18 -8.40
N GLY A 497 5.56 35.02 -8.97
CA GLY A 497 5.87 36.43 -9.22
C GLY A 497 6.00 36.69 -10.71
N ASP A 498 7.07 37.39 -11.10
CA ASP A 498 7.41 37.68 -12.48
C ASP A 498 8.28 36.55 -13.06
N GLY A 499 7.64 35.48 -13.53
CA GLY A 499 8.27 34.35 -14.19
C GLY A 499 7.50 33.91 -15.41
N SER A 500 8.04 32.95 -16.17
CA SER A 500 7.30 32.28 -17.25
C SER A 500 7.13 30.79 -17.04
N GLN A 501 7.77 30.25 -15.99
CA GLN A 501 7.76 28.82 -15.67
C GLN A 501 7.78 28.59 -14.15
N ASP A 502 7.15 29.49 -13.38
CA ASP A 502 7.06 29.38 -11.94
C ASP A 502 6.27 28.12 -11.53
N ARG A 503 6.80 27.38 -10.56
CA ARG A 503 6.29 26.08 -10.12
C ARG A 503 5.93 26.09 -8.65
N ALA A 504 4.70 25.70 -8.32
CA ALA A 504 4.33 25.32 -6.96
C ALA A 504 4.28 23.79 -6.84
N VAL A 505 5.01 23.22 -5.88
CA VAL A 505 5.20 21.78 -5.74
C VAL A 505 4.49 21.27 -4.48
N PHE A 506 3.78 20.15 -4.61
CA PHE A 506 3.01 19.51 -3.54
C PHE A 506 3.45 18.05 -3.37
N GLY A 507 3.63 17.61 -2.12
CA GLY A 507 4.05 16.25 -1.76
C GLY A 507 2.92 15.23 -1.73
N VAL A 508 1.88 15.45 -2.54
CA VAL A 508 0.71 14.56 -2.68
C VAL A 508 0.45 14.24 -4.15
N ASN A 509 -0.32 13.18 -4.41
CA ASN A 509 -0.84 12.89 -5.74
C ASN A 509 -1.98 13.85 -6.08
N ARG A 510 -2.21 14.13 -7.37
CA ARG A 510 -3.23 15.08 -7.84
C ARG A 510 -4.64 14.75 -7.33
N ALA A 511 -5.00 13.48 -7.27
CA ALA A 511 -6.30 13.00 -6.79
C ALA A 511 -6.55 13.27 -5.29
N GLN A 512 -5.49 13.52 -4.51
CA GLN A 512 -5.55 13.79 -3.08
C GLN A 512 -5.67 15.29 -2.76
N ALA A 513 -5.72 16.14 -3.78
CA ALA A 513 -5.82 17.59 -3.64
C ALA A 513 -7.06 18.16 -4.33
N THR A 514 -7.78 19.03 -3.62
CA THR A 514 -8.87 19.83 -4.17
C THR A 514 -8.34 21.20 -4.59
N ILE A 515 -8.57 21.59 -5.84
CA ILE A 515 -8.14 22.88 -6.39
C ILE A 515 -9.37 23.79 -6.56
N ASN A 516 -9.39 24.92 -5.86
CA ASN A 516 -10.40 25.95 -6.03
C ASN A 516 -9.80 27.18 -6.72
N VAL A 517 -10.34 27.58 -7.86
CA VAL A 517 -9.89 28.74 -8.63
C VAL A 517 -10.71 29.98 -8.26
N ASN A 518 -10.06 31.06 -7.85
CA ASN A 518 -10.71 32.35 -7.54
C ASN A 518 -9.94 33.51 -8.18
N GLY A 519 -10.25 33.80 -9.46
CA GLY A 519 -9.50 34.76 -10.25
C GLY A 519 -8.08 34.27 -10.52
N ASN A 520 -7.06 35.07 -10.18
CA ASN A 520 -5.65 34.72 -10.36
C ASN A 520 -5.04 34.02 -9.13
N THR A 521 -5.87 33.57 -8.20
CA THR A 521 -5.45 32.89 -6.98
C THR A 521 -6.10 31.52 -6.93
N LEU A 522 -5.30 30.50 -6.67
CA LEU A 522 -5.74 29.14 -6.42
C LEU A 522 -5.72 28.87 -4.92
N THR A 523 -6.69 28.09 -4.45
CA THR A 523 -6.68 27.50 -3.11
C THR A 523 -6.57 25.99 -3.26
N ILE A 524 -5.45 25.43 -2.82
CA ILE A 524 -5.15 23.99 -2.89
C ILE A 524 -5.41 23.41 -1.50
N ILE A 525 -6.23 22.38 -1.40
CA ILE A 525 -6.55 21.71 -0.12
C ILE A 525 -6.08 20.27 -0.23
N SER A 526 -5.15 19.86 0.63
CA SER A 526 -4.55 18.53 0.65
C SER A 526 -4.31 18.04 2.09
N ALA A 527 -3.61 16.92 2.24
CA ALA A 527 -3.14 16.44 3.54
C ALA A 527 -2.01 17.30 4.14
N GLU A 528 -1.31 18.08 3.31
CA GLU A 528 -0.24 19.01 3.73
C GLU A 528 -0.83 20.29 4.32
N GLY A 529 -2.01 20.71 3.85
CA GLY A 529 -2.83 21.77 4.43
C GLY A 529 -3.68 22.50 3.41
N THR A 530 -3.96 23.79 3.66
CA THR A 530 -4.73 24.67 2.75
C THR A 530 -3.86 25.83 2.28
N ASP A 531 -3.39 25.72 1.05
CA ASP A 531 -2.40 26.63 0.47
C ASP A 531 -3.06 27.64 -0.46
N THR A 532 -2.57 28.87 -0.41
CA THR A 532 -2.94 29.95 -1.32
C THR A 532 -1.82 30.14 -2.33
N VAL A 533 -2.12 29.92 -3.61
CA VAL A 533 -1.14 29.95 -4.69
C VAL A 533 -1.50 31.04 -5.69
N SER A 534 -0.52 31.83 -6.14
CA SER A 534 -0.73 32.90 -7.11
C SER A 534 0.50 33.11 -7.97
N ASN A 535 0.29 33.62 -9.20
CA ASN A 535 1.35 33.92 -10.16
C ASN A 535 2.33 32.75 -10.33
N VAL A 536 1.79 31.56 -10.61
CA VAL A 536 2.56 30.37 -10.99
C VAL A 536 1.98 29.79 -12.26
N GLU A 537 2.83 29.22 -13.11
CA GLU A 537 2.42 28.58 -14.37
C GLU A 537 2.13 27.09 -14.19
N PHE A 538 2.79 26.42 -13.24
CA PHE A 538 2.68 24.98 -13.06
C PHE A 538 2.43 24.59 -11.61
N LEU A 539 1.56 23.61 -11.42
CA LEU A 539 1.41 22.88 -10.16
C LEU A 539 2.00 21.48 -10.34
N ASP A 540 3.07 21.18 -9.61
CA ASP A 540 3.74 19.89 -9.66
C ASP A 540 3.24 19.01 -8.48
N PHE A 541 2.50 17.96 -8.80
CA PHE A 541 2.13 16.88 -7.88
C PHE A 541 3.09 15.69 -8.05
N LEU A 542 3.05 14.72 -7.14
CA LEU A 542 3.94 13.56 -7.19
C LEU A 542 3.75 12.68 -8.44
N ASP A 543 2.53 12.66 -8.99
CA ASP A 543 2.11 11.83 -10.12
C ASP A 543 2.01 12.60 -11.45
N GLN A 544 1.85 13.93 -11.42
CA GLN A 544 1.70 14.73 -12.63
C GLN A 544 1.98 16.23 -12.40
N THR A 545 2.27 16.94 -13.50
CA THR A 545 2.28 18.40 -13.57
C THR A 545 0.97 18.89 -14.17
N VAL A 546 0.37 19.92 -13.55
CA VAL A 546 -0.82 20.60 -14.08
C VAL A 546 -0.44 22.00 -14.53
N ASP A 547 -0.73 22.30 -15.80
CA ASP A 547 -0.66 23.67 -16.32
C ASP A 547 -1.80 24.52 -15.72
N VAL A 548 -1.46 25.61 -15.04
CA VAL A 548 -2.45 26.50 -14.40
C VAL A 548 -3.33 27.18 -15.45
N ALA A 549 -2.85 27.35 -16.68
CA ALA A 549 -3.64 27.87 -17.78
C ALA A 549 -4.79 26.94 -18.18
N SER A 550 -4.66 25.61 -18.00
CA SER A 550 -5.76 24.67 -18.25
C SER A 550 -6.85 24.77 -17.18
N LEU A 551 -6.46 25.05 -15.92
CA LEU A 551 -7.38 25.18 -14.78
C LEU A 551 -8.18 26.50 -14.79
N THR A 552 -7.64 27.53 -15.43
CA THR A 552 -8.23 28.88 -15.43
C THR A 552 -9.05 29.20 -16.68
N GLY A 553 -9.26 28.20 -17.55
CA GLY A 553 -9.98 28.34 -18.81
C GLY A 553 -9.10 29.01 -19.87
N GLY A 554 -8.53 28.19 -20.75
CA GLY A 554 -7.67 28.63 -21.84
C GLY A 554 -8.31 29.71 -22.73
N GLY A 555 -7.94 30.96 -22.49
CA GLY A 555 -8.05 32.03 -23.47
C GLY A 555 -7.04 31.78 -24.60
N GLY A 556 -7.40 30.91 -25.55
CA GLY A 556 -6.46 30.42 -26.56
C GLY A 556 -6.99 30.19 -27.98
N GLY A 557 -8.28 30.39 -28.26
CA GLY A 557 -8.82 30.51 -29.62
C GLY A 557 -9.24 29.19 -30.29
N GLY A 558 -10.55 28.88 -30.23
CA GLY A 558 -11.11 27.71 -30.89
C GLY A 558 -12.63 27.70 -31.03
N GLY A 559 -13.41 28.00 -29.99
CA GLY A 559 -14.87 28.17 -30.09
C GLY A 559 -15.68 26.98 -29.56
N GLY A 560 -16.09 27.09 -28.31
CA GLY A 560 -17.02 26.22 -27.56
C GLY A 560 -16.99 26.71 -26.11
N ASN A 561 -18.11 26.79 -25.40
CA ASN A 561 -18.25 27.58 -24.17
C ASN A 561 -17.36 27.11 -23.01
N THR A 562 -17.15 27.98 -22.01
CA THR A 562 -16.79 27.50 -20.67
C THR A 562 -17.90 26.57 -20.18
N PRO A 563 -17.62 25.32 -19.78
CA PRO A 563 -18.65 24.39 -19.32
C PRO A 563 -19.49 24.99 -18.19
N THR A 564 -20.79 24.78 -18.25
CA THR A 564 -21.78 25.21 -17.29
C THR A 564 -22.65 24.03 -16.87
N ALA A 565 -23.50 24.20 -15.85
CA ALA A 565 -24.48 23.17 -15.50
C ALA A 565 -25.76 23.23 -16.37
N GLY A 566 -25.62 23.61 -17.63
CA GLY A 566 -26.70 23.54 -18.61
C GLY A 566 -26.14 23.25 -19.98
N ASN A 567 -27.00 22.89 -20.92
CA ASN A 567 -26.63 22.36 -22.23
C ASN A 567 -25.56 23.19 -22.97
N ASP A 568 -24.38 22.58 -23.13
CA ASP A 568 -23.20 23.15 -23.72
C ASP A 568 -22.81 22.46 -25.03
N THR A 569 -21.97 23.16 -25.80
CA THR A 569 -21.30 22.60 -26.98
C THR A 569 -19.83 22.86 -26.81
N LEU A 570 -19.08 21.78 -26.59
CA LEU A 570 -17.67 21.76 -26.24
C LEU A 570 -16.90 21.04 -27.35
N SER A 571 -15.68 21.51 -27.61
CA SER A 571 -14.81 20.92 -28.64
C SER A 571 -13.36 21.02 -28.19
N GLY A 572 -12.65 19.91 -28.30
CA GLY A 572 -11.22 19.75 -28.06
C GLY A 572 -10.38 20.30 -29.21
N THR A 573 -9.20 19.73 -29.35
CA THR A 573 -8.14 20.14 -30.26
C THR A 573 -7.73 18.98 -31.15
N ALA A 574 -6.45 18.84 -31.50
CA ALA A 574 -5.98 17.69 -32.29
C ALA A 574 -4.90 16.92 -31.52
N GLY A 575 -4.87 17.08 -30.21
CA GLY A 575 -4.07 16.29 -29.28
C GLY A 575 -4.87 16.08 -28.00
N ALA A 576 -4.39 15.21 -27.13
CA ALA A 576 -5.09 14.76 -25.92
C ALA A 576 -5.71 15.89 -25.08
N ASP A 577 -7.03 15.83 -24.93
CA ASP A 577 -7.87 16.76 -24.20
C ASP A 577 -8.63 16.06 -23.06
N LEU A 578 -8.90 16.80 -21.98
CA LEU A 578 -9.79 16.37 -20.89
C LEU A 578 -10.97 17.34 -20.84
N ILE A 579 -12.17 16.87 -21.22
CA ILE A 579 -13.37 17.70 -21.33
C ILE A 579 -14.47 17.15 -20.44
N SER A 580 -15.14 18.03 -19.71
CA SER A 580 -16.32 17.68 -18.91
C SER A 580 -17.47 18.66 -19.19
N GLY A 581 -18.64 18.13 -19.56
CA GLY A 581 -19.88 18.88 -19.80
C GLY A 581 -20.47 19.48 -18.52
N LEU A 582 -20.22 18.83 -17.39
CA LEU A 582 -20.78 19.08 -16.06
C LEU A 582 -22.20 18.59 -15.92
N GLY A 583 -23.18 19.22 -16.55
CA GLY A 583 -24.55 18.69 -16.51
C GLY A 583 -25.51 19.57 -17.29
N GLY A 584 -26.69 19.05 -17.56
CA GLY A 584 -27.44 19.49 -18.74
C GLY A 584 -27.14 18.55 -19.90
N ASN A 585 -27.79 18.76 -21.04
CA ASN A 585 -27.59 17.90 -22.21
C ASN A 585 -26.52 18.52 -23.10
N ASP A 586 -25.31 17.98 -23.02
CA ASP A 586 -24.09 18.51 -23.59
C ASP A 586 -23.73 17.80 -24.89
N SER A 587 -23.02 18.51 -25.77
CA SER A 587 -22.44 17.95 -26.99
C SER A 587 -20.94 18.22 -26.96
N ILE A 588 -20.15 17.15 -26.88
CA ILE A 588 -18.70 17.18 -26.66
C ILE A 588 -18.02 16.44 -27.82
N SER A 589 -17.00 17.07 -28.41
CA SER A 589 -16.18 16.45 -29.47
C SER A 589 -14.69 16.60 -29.17
N GLY A 590 -13.96 15.49 -29.06
CA GLY A 590 -12.50 15.44 -28.84
C GLY A 590 -11.72 15.83 -30.09
N LEU A 591 -12.19 15.36 -31.25
CA LEU A 591 -11.65 15.51 -32.60
C LEU A 591 -10.46 14.58 -32.86
N GLY A 592 -9.32 14.77 -32.18
CA GLY A 592 -8.30 13.75 -32.26
C GLY A 592 -7.13 13.96 -31.33
N GLY A 593 -6.30 12.93 -31.21
CA GLY A 593 -5.49 12.70 -30.01
C GLY A 593 -6.24 11.81 -29.04
N ASP A 594 -5.54 11.28 -28.03
CA ASP A 594 -6.13 10.38 -27.04
C ASP A 594 -6.87 11.22 -25.97
N ASP A 595 -8.19 11.34 -26.11
CA ASP A 595 -9.04 12.24 -25.35
C ASP A 595 -9.74 11.56 -24.17
N THR A 596 -10.18 12.35 -23.20
CA THR A 596 -11.03 11.89 -22.09
C THR A 596 -12.24 12.80 -21.98
N LEU A 597 -13.42 12.27 -22.27
CA LEU A 597 -14.68 13.02 -22.36
C LEU A 597 -15.67 12.54 -21.32
N TYR A 598 -16.19 13.46 -20.50
CA TYR A 598 -17.26 13.19 -19.54
C TYR A 598 -18.47 14.07 -19.81
N GLY A 599 -19.64 13.47 -20.03
CA GLY A 599 -20.89 14.19 -20.16
C GLY A 599 -21.28 14.88 -18.85
N GLY A 600 -21.48 14.05 -17.81
CA GLY A 600 -22.05 14.49 -16.54
C GLY A 600 -23.56 14.26 -16.54
N PRO A 601 -24.32 14.71 -15.52
CA PRO A 601 -25.75 14.40 -15.49
C PRO A 601 -26.53 15.10 -16.59
N GLY A 602 -27.22 14.33 -17.42
CA GLY A 602 -28.01 14.79 -18.55
C GLY A 602 -27.88 13.83 -19.73
N ALA A 603 -28.77 13.96 -20.72
CA ALA A 603 -28.68 13.13 -21.92
C ALA A 603 -27.73 13.80 -22.93
N ASP A 604 -26.50 13.28 -22.99
CA ASP A 604 -25.33 13.87 -23.61
C ASP A 604 -24.97 13.20 -24.94
N THR A 605 -24.10 13.86 -25.72
CA THR A 605 -23.50 13.31 -26.93
C THR A 605 -22.01 13.54 -26.91
N LEU A 606 -21.24 12.46 -26.85
CA LEU A 606 -19.78 12.45 -26.78
C LEU A 606 -19.23 11.82 -28.05
N ASP A 607 -18.25 12.47 -28.67
CA ASP A 607 -17.58 12.04 -29.90
C ASP A 607 -16.06 12.15 -29.69
N GLY A 608 -15.38 11.02 -29.52
CA GLY A 608 -13.93 10.93 -29.31
C GLY A 608 -13.17 11.46 -30.51
N GLY A 609 -13.29 10.77 -31.64
CA GLY A 609 -12.73 11.18 -32.92
C GLY A 609 -11.59 10.26 -33.35
N ASP A 610 -10.44 10.82 -33.77
CA ASP A 610 -9.25 10.04 -34.11
C ASP A 610 -8.33 9.90 -32.87
N GLY A 611 -8.15 8.74 -32.28
CA GLY A 611 -7.32 8.58 -31.07
C GLY A 611 -7.74 7.36 -30.29
N ASN A 612 -7.03 7.04 -29.20
CA ASN A 612 -7.53 6.08 -28.23
C ASN A 612 -8.23 6.85 -27.11
N ASP A 613 -9.55 6.91 -27.15
CA ASP A 613 -10.36 7.82 -26.36
C ASP A 613 -11.04 7.12 -25.17
N LEU A 614 -11.31 7.88 -24.10
CA LEU A 614 -12.10 7.43 -22.95
C LEU A 614 -13.38 8.27 -22.81
N LEU A 615 -14.54 7.65 -22.97
CA LEU A 615 -15.85 8.31 -22.93
C LEU A 615 -16.70 7.83 -21.74
N GLY A 616 -17.33 8.77 -21.03
CA GLY A 616 -18.27 8.47 -19.93
C GLY A 616 -19.55 9.30 -19.97
N GLY A 617 -20.70 8.64 -20.15
CA GLY A 617 -22.03 9.26 -20.21
C GLY A 617 -22.56 9.70 -18.84
N THR A 618 -22.58 8.78 -17.89
CA THR A 618 -22.96 8.92 -16.47
C THR A 618 -24.41 8.60 -16.12
N THR A 619 -25.36 9.52 -16.28
CA THR A 619 -26.76 9.27 -15.97
C THR A 619 -27.64 9.82 -17.07
N GLU A 620 -28.83 9.24 -17.21
CA GLU A 620 -29.72 9.50 -18.34
C GLU A 620 -29.19 8.87 -19.64
N ASN A 621 -29.91 9.04 -20.75
CA ASN A 621 -29.66 8.31 -21.99
C ASN A 621 -28.66 9.06 -22.86
N ASP A 622 -27.46 8.51 -23.00
CA ASP A 622 -26.32 9.13 -23.65
C ASP A 622 -26.01 8.51 -25.02
N LEU A 623 -25.37 9.30 -25.89
CA LEU A 623 -24.79 8.83 -27.15
C LEU A 623 -23.27 8.96 -27.10
N LEU A 624 -22.56 7.84 -27.11
CA LEU A 624 -21.10 7.77 -27.08
C LEU A 624 -20.58 7.23 -28.41
N LEU A 625 -19.66 7.96 -29.04
CA LEU A 625 -19.01 7.59 -30.29
C LEU A 625 -17.50 7.59 -30.05
N GLY A 626 -16.85 6.42 -30.04
CA GLY A 626 -15.38 6.29 -29.90
C GLY A 626 -14.68 6.92 -31.09
N GLY A 627 -14.88 6.33 -32.27
CA GLY A 627 -14.39 6.86 -33.54
C GLY A 627 -13.35 5.94 -34.15
N ALA A 628 -12.11 6.40 -34.29
CA ALA A 628 -11.03 5.63 -34.88
C ALA A 628 -9.85 5.53 -33.91
N GLY A 629 -9.49 4.31 -33.54
CA GLY A 629 -8.49 3.97 -32.53
C GLY A 629 -9.06 2.93 -31.59
N ASN A 630 -8.33 2.60 -30.53
CA ASN A 630 -8.80 1.62 -29.55
C ASN A 630 -9.41 2.38 -28.37
N ASP A 631 -10.73 2.43 -28.34
CA ASP A 631 -11.52 3.30 -27.48
C ASP A 631 -12.12 2.55 -26.27
N GLU A 632 -12.38 3.30 -25.21
CA GLU A 632 -13.04 2.82 -24.01
C GLU A 632 -14.28 3.69 -23.72
N ALA A 633 -15.47 3.12 -23.74
CA ALA A 633 -16.72 3.89 -23.60
C ALA A 633 -17.70 3.26 -22.61
N TYR A 634 -18.18 4.06 -21.65
CA TYR A 634 -19.13 3.62 -20.62
C TYR A 634 -20.37 4.52 -20.54
N GLY A 635 -21.55 3.95 -20.79
CA GLY A 635 -22.85 4.64 -20.69
C GLY A 635 -23.23 4.97 -19.23
N ALA A 636 -23.13 3.95 -18.37
CA ALA A 636 -23.37 3.97 -16.93
C ALA A 636 -24.83 3.78 -16.48
N ALA A 637 -25.69 4.78 -16.51
CA ALA A 637 -27.06 4.62 -16.01
C ALA A 637 -28.09 5.33 -16.87
N GLY A 638 -28.81 4.60 -17.71
CA GLY A 638 -29.71 5.13 -18.73
C GLY A 638 -29.88 4.10 -19.83
N ASP A 639 -30.77 4.35 -20.78
CA ASP A 639 -30.78 3.53 -22.00
C ASP A 639 -29.83 4.22 -23.00
N ASP A 640 -28.58 3.78 -23.02
CA ASP A 640 -27.47 4.41 -23.73
C ASP A 640 -27.25 3.83 -25.13
N THR A 641 -26.60 4.60 -25.99
CA THR A 641 -26.18 4.14 -27.33
C THR A 641 -24.68 4.37 -27.48
N ILE A 642 -23.93 3.29 -27.71
CA ILE A 642 -22.46 3.29 -27.73
C ILE A 642 -21.97 2.70 -29.05
N TRP A 643 -21.09 3.41 -29.75
CA TRP A 643 -20.41 2.96 -30.96
C TRP A 643 -18.90 3.01 -30.73
N GLY A 644 -18.19 1.89 -30.88
CA GLY A 644 -16.73 1.80 -30.81
C GLY A 644 -16.11 2.43 -32.04
N GLY A 645 -16.35 1.82 -33.21
CA GLY A 645 -15.98 2.37 -34.50
C GLY A 645 -14.90 1.55 -35.18
N ALA A 646 -13.66 2.04 -35.23
CA ALA A 646 -12.57 1.31 -35.87
C ALA A 646 -11.37 1.14 -34.95
N GLY A 647 -11.06 -0.09 -34.57
CA GLY A 647 -9.97 -0.44 -33.66
C GLY A 647 -10.40 -1.56 -32.74
N ASP A 648 -9.56 -1.97 -31.79
CA ASP A 648 -9.99 -2.98 -30.79
C ASP A 648 -10.53 -2.23 -29.55
N ASP A 649 -11.85 -2.21 -29.39
CA ASP A 649 -12.60 -1.35 -28.45
C ASP A 649 -13.10 -2.09 -27.20
N VAL A 650 -13.39 -1.32 -26.15
CA VAL A 650 -13.91 -1.80 -24.85
C VAL A 650 -15.14 -0.99 -24.47
N LEU A 651 -16.33 -1.56 -24.60
CA LEU A 651 -17.62 -0.86 -24.50
C LEU A 651 -18.50 -1.44 -23.39
N GLY A 652 -19.07 -0.58 -22.54
CA GLY A 652 -19.93 -1.01 -21.42
C GLY A 652 -21.18 -0.16 -21.22
N GLY A 653 -22.37 -0.77 -21.31
CA GLY A 653 -23.65 -0.12 -21.06
C GLY A 653 -23.88 0.18 -19.57
N SER A 654 -23.59 -0.82 -18.73
CA SER A 654 -23.74 -0.85 -17.27
C SER A 654 -25.18 -0.96 -16.77
N GLY A 655 -26.10 -0.04 -17.07
CA GLY A 655 -27.42 -0.09 -16.44
C GLY A 655 -28.51 0.66 -17.17
N GLY A 656 -29.53 -0.06 -17.58
CA GLY A 656 -30.60 0.39 -18.48
C GLY A 656 -30.60 -0.51 -19.70
N ASN A 657 -31.45 -0.23 -20.68
CA ASN A 657 -31.53 -1.08 -21.88
C ASN A 657 -30.66 -0.47 -22.98
N ASP A 658 -29.42 -0.93 -23.08
CA ASP A 658 -28.37 -0.29 -23.85
C ASP A 658 -28.27 -0.85 -25.28
N GLU A 659 -27.81 -0.02 -26.22
CA GLU A 659 -27.49 -0.39 -27.60
C GLU A 659 -25.99 -0.19 -27.85
N ILE A 660 -25.24 -1.28 -28.03
CA ILE A 660 -23.76 -1.27 -28.10
C ILE A 660 -23.29 -1.89 -29.42
N HIS A 661 -22.47 -1.16 -30.16
CA HIS A 661 -21.90 -1.57 -31.46
C HIS A 661 -20.37 -1.49 -31.44
N GLY A 662 -19.69 -2.61 -31.69
CA GLY A 662 -18.21 -2.69 -31.79
C GLY A 662 -17.69 -2.12 -33.10
N ASP A 663 -18.34 -2.49 -34.20
CA ASP A 663 -18.00 -2.16 -35.60
C ASP A 663 -16.76 -2.93 -36.13
N ASP A 664 -15.66 -2.27 -36.50
CA ASP A 664 -14.47 -2.92 -37.09
C ASP A 664 -13.41 -3.14 -36.00
N GLY A 665 -13.12 -4.36 -35.57
CA GLY A 665 -12.26 -4.55 -34.39
C GLY A 665 -12.22 -5.97 -33.85
N ASN A 666 -11.35 -6.25 -32.87
CA ASN A 666 -11.62 -7.34 -31.93
C ASN A 666 -12.08 -6.72 -30.62
N ASP A 667 -13.37 -6.65 -30.42
CA ASP A 667 -14.00 -5.80 -29.43
C ASP A 667 -14.44 -6.56 -28.19
N GLY A 668 -14.45 -5.88 -27.05
CA GLY A 668 -15.05 -6.35 -25.81
C GLY A 668 -16.29 -5.54 -25.45
N LEU A 669 -17.47 -6.16 -25.45
CA LEU A 669 -18.75 -5.48 -25.25
C LEU A 669 -19.52 -6.09 -24.07
N TRP A 670 -19.99 -5.24 -23.14
CA TRP A 670 -20.75 -5.67 -21.96
C TRP A 670 -22.00 -4.83 -21.71
N GLY A 671 -23.18 -5.46 -21.76
CA GLY A 671 -24.47 -4.83 -21.44
C GLY A 671 -24.63 -4.56 -19.94
N SER A 672 -24.45 -5.61 -19.13
CA SER A 672 -24.54 -5.61 -17.65
C SER A 672 -25.96 -5.74 -17.09
N PHE A 673 -26.70 -4.65 -16.89
CA PHE A 673 -28.03 -4.68 -16.27
C PHE A 673 -29.08 -4.06 -17.19
N GLY A 674 -30.03 -4.85 -17.66
CA GLY A 674 -31.13 -4.39 -18.50
C GLY A 674 -31.34 -5.32 -19.67
N ASP A 675 -32.35 -5.07 -20.50
CA ASP A 675 -32.52 -5.85 -21.73
C ASP A 675 -31.69 -5.16 -22.84
N ASP A 676 -30.47 -5.63 -23.07
CA ASP A 676 -29.45 -4.97 -23.89
C ASP A 676 -29.41 -5.52 -25.33
N THR A 677 -28.95 -4.70 -26.28
CA THR A 677 -28.69 -5.09 -27.68
C THR A 677 -27.23 -4.84 -28.00
N ILE A 678 -26.49 -5.89 -28.35
CA ILE A 678 -25.04 -5.86 -28.51
C ILE A 678 -24.66 -6.47 -29.88
N GLU A 679 -23.95 -5.71 -30.71
CA GLU A 679 -23.46 -6.13 -32.03
C GLU A 679 -21.93 -5.99 -32.08
N GLY A 680 -21.19 -7.09 -32.26
CA GLY A 680 -19.73 -7.11 -32.36
C GLY A 680 -19.28 -6.46 -33.66
N GLY A 681 -19.61 -7.08 -34.78
CA GLY A 681 -19.38 -6.53 -36.11
C GLY A 681 -18.38 -7.36 -36.90
N ALA A 682 -17.23 -6.80 -37.20
CA ALA A 682 -16.20 -7.44 -37.99
C ALA A 682 -14.91 -7.65 -37.18
N GLY A 683 -14.56 -8.91 -36.95
CA GLY A 683 -13.36 -9.35 -36.25
C GLY A 683 -13.73 -10.37 -35.18
N SER A 684 -12.80 -10.73 -34.30
CA SER A 684 -13.08 -11.75 -33.27
C SER A 684 -13.48 -11.09 -31.97
N ASP A 685 -14.77 -11.01 -31.71
CA ASP A 685 -15.36 -10.21 -30.65
C ASP A 685 -15.71 -11.04 -29.41
N THR A 686 -15.83 -10.37 -28.27
CA THR A 686 -16.29 -10.95 -27.00
C THR A 686 -17.45 -10.14 -26.44
N LEU A 687 -18.64 -10.73 -26.41
CA LEU A 687 -19.90 -10.09 -26.02
C LEU A 687 -20.48 -10.71 -24.74
N GLY A 688 -20.99 -9.88 -23.84
CA GLY A 688 -21.66 -10.34 -22.61
C GLY A 688 -22.90 -9.52 -22.25
N GLY A 689 -24.06 -10.17 -22.14
CA GLY A 689 -25.34 -9.55 -21.72
C GLY A 689 -25.43 -9.33 -20.21
N SER A 690 -25.08 -10.36 -19.43
CA SER A 690 -25.07 -10.38 -17.97
C SER A 690 -26.45 -10.55 -17.32
N THR A 691 -27.31 -9.52 -17.24
CA THR A 691 -28.62 -9.67 -16.58
C THR A 691 -29.71 -8.92 -17.32
N GLY A 692 -30.79 -9.62 -17.66
CA GLY A 692 -31.87 -9.10 -18.49
C GLY A 692 -32.05 -10.01 -19.70
N ASN A 693 -33.00 -9.70 -20.59
CA ASN A 693 -33.22 -10.51 -21.80
C ASN A 693 -32.48 -9.85 -22.95
N ASP A 694 -31.26 -10.32 -23.17
CA ASP A 694 -30.28 -9.65 -24.02
C ASP A 694 -30.30 -10.20 -25.45
N SER A 695 -29.93 -9.36 -26.42
CA SER A 695 -29.78 -9.72 -27.83
C SER A 695 -28.34 -9.49 -28.27
N LEU A 696 -27.59 -10.56 -28.48
CA LEU A 696 -26.16 -10.52 -28.85
C LEU A 696 -25.97 -11.05 -30.27
N SER A 697 -25.18 -10.33 -31.08
CA SER A 697 -24.79 -10.75 -32.43
C SER A 697 -23.27 -10.60 -32.59
N GLY A 698 -22.55 -11.69 -32.85
CA GLY A 698 -21.10 -11.69 -33.08
C GLY A 698 -20.77 -11.01 -34.40
N GLY A 699 -21.34 -11.51 -35.48
CA GLY A 699 -21.24 -10.91 -36.81
C GLY A 699 -20.46 -11.80 -37.75
N GLY A 700 -19.21 -11.45 -38.03
CA GLY A 700 -18.35 -12.28 -38.86
C GLY A 700 -16.96 -12.42 -38.29
N ASP A 701 -16.32 -13.56 -38.60
CA ASP A 701 -15.12 -14.09 -37.94
C ASP A 701 -15.49 -14.86 -36.64
N ALA A 702 -14.52 -15.25 -35.82
CA ALA A 702 -14.77 -16.20 -34.72
C ALA A 702 -15.03 -15.47 -33.41
N ASP A 703 -16.24 -15.57 -32.87
CA ASP A 703 -16.76 -14.77 -31.78
C ASP A 703 -17.08 -15.57 -30.51
N GLU A 704 -17.11 -14.88 -29.36
CA GLU A 704 -17.48 -15.43 -28.06
C GLU A 704 -18.65 -14.64 -27.44
N LEU A 705 -19.82 -15.28 -27.27
CA LEU A 705 -21.07 -14.64 -26.81
C LEU A 705 -21.59 -15.31 -25.53
N TRP A 706 -21.90 -14.50 -24.51
CA TRP A 706 -22.46 -14.98 -23.23
C TRP A 706 -23.71 -14.19 -22.82
N GLY A 707 -24.88 -14.85 -22.77
CA GLY A 707 -26.14 -14.25 -22.31
C GLY A 707 -26.17 -14.01 -20.79
N ALA A 708 -25.91 -15.07 -20.03
CA ALA A 708 -25.87 -15.14 -18.57
C ALA A 708 -27.24 -15.30 -17.87
N ILE A 709 -27.87 -14.24 -17.36
CA ILE A 709 -29.14 -14.37 -16.60
C ILE A 709 -30.27 -13.68 -17.36
N GLY A 710 -31.20 -14.46 -17.88
CA GLY A 710 -32.39 -13.97 -18.57
C GLY A 710 -32.78 -14.88 -19.72
N ALA A 711 -33.77 -14.48 -20.52
CA ALA A 711 -34.12 -15.23 -21.73
C ALA A 711 -33.45 -14.54 -22.93
N ASP A 712 -32.25 -14.99 -23.26
CA ASP A 712 -31.32 -14.31 -24.16
C ASP A 712 -31.44 -14.84 -25.59
N THR A 713 -31.07 -14.00 -26.56
CA THR A 713 -30.97 -14.36 -27.97
C THR A 713 -29.56 -14.10 -28.47
N LEU A 714 -28.85 -15.16 -28.86
CA LEU A 714 -27.46 -15.12 -29.30
C LEU A 714 -27.37 -15.61 -30.76
N ASP A 715 -26.71 -14.84 -31.62
CA ASP A 715 -26.42 -15.17 -33.02
C ASP A 715 -24.91 -15.03 -33.27
N GLY A 716 -24.20 -16.14 -33.48
CA GLY A 716 -22.76 -16.15 -33.77
C GLY A 716 -22.48 -15.51 -35.12
N GLY A 717 -23.19 -15.98 -36.14
CA GLY A 717 -23.15 -15.41 -37.49
C GLY A 717 -22.30 -16.26 -38.42
N ALA A 718 -21.15 -15.76 -38.87
CA ALA A 718 -20.27 -16.52 -39.74
C ALA A 718 -18.88 -16.60 -39.13
N GLY A 719 -18.42 -17.79 -38.77
CA GLY A 719 -17.33 -17.89 -37.83
C GLY A 719 -17.14 -19.31 -37.35
N ASN A 720 -16.22 -19.51 -36.41
CA ASN A 720 -16.26 -20.70 -35.59
C ASN A 720 -16.51 -20.18 -34.18
N ASP A 721 -17.77 -20.09 -33.80
CA ASP A 721 -18.24 -19.25 -32.69
C ASP A 721 -18.44 -20.08 -31.43
N THR A 722 -18.39 -19.40 -30.28
CA THR A 722 -18.68 -20.00 -28.97
C THR A 722 -19.79 -19.23 -28.28
N LEU A 723 -20.94 -19.87 -28.07
CA LEU A 723 -22.14 -19.26 -27.51
C LEU A 723 -22.55 -19.96 -26.20
N GLY A 724 -22.95 -19.18 -25.20
CA GLY A 724 -23.50 -19.69 -23.96
C GLY A 724 -24.68 -18.88 -23.40
N GLY A 725 -25.81 -19.55 -23.17
CA GLY A 725 -27.03 -18.96 -22.60
C GLY A 725 -26.95 -18.77 -21.08
N ALA A 726 -26.68 -19.87 -20.35
CA ALA A 726 -26.61 -19.97 -18.89
C ALA A 726 -27.98 -20.11 -18.19
N ASP A 727 -28.43 -19.12 -17.41
CA ASP A 727 -29.68 -19.21 -16.63
C ASP A 727 -30.83 -18.55 -17.40
N GLY A 728 -31.73 -19.34 -17.98
CA GLY A 728 -33.01 -18.87 -18.53
C GLY A 728 -33.40 -19.61 -19.81
N ALA A 729 -34.46 -19.13 -20.49
CA ALA A 729 -34.96 -19.84 -21.66
C ALA A 729 -34.39 -19.20 -22.93
N ASP A 730 -33.24 -19.68 -23.36
CA ASP A 730 -32.37 -19.00 -24.31
C ASP A 730 -32.56 -19.50 -25.75
N SER A 731 -32.18 -18.66 -26.71
CA SER A 731 -32.18 -18.95 -28.14
C SER A 731 -30.79 -18.70 -28.72
N LEU A 732 -30.07 -19.78 -29.05
CA LEU A 732 -28.70 -19.73 -29.58
C LEU A 732 -28.68 -20.21 -31.04
N SER A 733 -28.01 -19.46 -31.90
CA SER A 733 -27.77 -19.78 -33.32
C SER A 733 -26.28 -19.64 -33.62
N GLY A 734 -25.60 -20.74 -33.99
CA GLY A 734 -24.18 -20.73 -34.36
C GLY A 734 -23.98 -20.02 -35.70
N GLY A 735 -24.70 -20.48 -36.72
CA GLY A 735 -24.75 -19.84 -38.02
C GLY A 735 -23.91 -20.60 -39.04
N ALA A 736 -22.76 -20.09 -39.45
CA ALA A 736 -21.92 -20.74 -40.47
C ALA A 736 -20.47 -20.90 -40.02
N GLY A 737 -20.03 -22.16 -39.93
CA GLY A 737 -18.70 -22.64 -39.59
C GLY A 737 -18.81 -23.65 -38.44
N ASP A 738 -17.68 -24.13 -37.89
CA ASP A 738 -17.77 -25.19 -36.87
C ASP A 738 -17.91 -24.55 -35.47
N ASP A 739 -19.13 -24.57 -34.92
CA ASP A 739 -19.54 -23.78 -33.74
C ASP A 739 -19.67 -24.62 -32.44
N GLU A 740 -19.63 -23.95 -31.29
CA GLU A 740 -19.81 -24.52 -29.96
C GLU A 740 -20.92 -23.79 -29.18
N LEU A 741 -22.03 -24.47 -28.88
CA LEU A 741 -23.22 -23.88 -28.24
C LEU A 741 -23.55 -24.56 -26.91
N TRP A 742 -23.81 -23.78 -25.86
CA TRP A 742 -24.16 -24.26 -24.52
C TRP A 742 -25.43 -23.56 -23.97
N GLY A 743 -26.51 -24.30 -23.75
CA GLY A 743 -27.77 -23.75 -23.18
C GLY A 743 -27.67 -23.54 -21.67
N ALA A 744 -27.29 -24.60 -20.97
CA ALA A 744 -27.15 -24.76 -19.52
C ALA A 744 -28.45 -25.01 -18.74
N ASP A 745 -29.13 -24.03 -18.13
CA ASP A 745 -30.27 -24.24 -17.23
C ASP A 745 -31.56 -23.64 -17.82
N ASP A 746 -32.71 -24.32 -17.65
CA ASP A 746 -34.04 -24.00 -18.21
C ASP A 746 -34.23 -24.51 -19.66
N ASN A 747 -35.33 -24.15 -20.34
CA ASN A 747 -35.66 -24.79 -21.64
C ASN A 747 -35.13 -23.94 -22.79
N ASP A 748 -34.11 -24.44 -23.47
CA ASP A 748 -33.37 -23.70 -24.48
C ASP A 748 -33.71 -24.14 -25.92
N THR A 749 -33.42 -23.26 -26.88
CA THR A 749 -33.45 -23.55 -28.31
C THR A 749 -32.07 -23.29 -28.91
N LEU A 750 -31.43 -24.34 -29.45
CA LEU A 750 -30.07 -24.29 -30.00
C LEU A 750 -30.08 -24.77 -31.46
N ASP A 751 -29.53 -23.96 -32.36
CA ASP A 751 -29.38 -24.26 -33.80
C ASP A 751 -27.90 -24.11 -34.19
N GLY A 752 -27.24 -25.20 -34.59
CA GLY A 752 -25.82 -25.20 -35.00
C GLY A 752 -25.63 -24.44 -36.31
N GLY A 753 -26.35 -24.86 -37.34
CA GLY A 753 -26.36 -24.18 -38.63
C GLY A 753 -25.54 -24.93 -39.68
N ASP A 754 -24.67 -24.23 -40.42
CA ASP A 754 -23.79 -24.84 -41.43
C ASP A 754 -22.42 -25.15 -40.81
N GLY A 755 -22.05 -26.40 -40.54
CA GLY A 755 -20.76 -26.71 -39.93
C GLY A 755 -20.70 -28.06 -39.25
N ASN A 756 -19.57 -28.44 -38.64
CA ASN A 756 -19.55 -29.60 -37.74
C ASN A 756 -19.61 -29.08 -36.30
N ASP A 757 -20.81 -29.03 -35.76
CA ASP A 757 -21.10 -28.27 -34.55
C ASP A 757 -21.05 -29.14 -33.30
N GLN A 758 -20.80 -28.49 -32.16
CA GLN A 758 -20.88 -29.09 -30.83
C GLN A 758 -21.94 -28.37 -30.02
N ILE A 759 -23.04 -29.06 -29.73
CA ILE A 759 -24.21 -28.49 -29.07
C ILE A 759 -24.47 -29.24 -27.76
N GLY A 760 -24.52 -28.52 -26.64
CA GLY A 760 -24.90 -29.06 -25.33
C GLY A 760 -25.99 -28.24 -24.66
N ALA A 761 -27.20 -28.80 -24.54
CA ALA A 761 -28.34 -28.05 -24.04
C ALA A 761 -28.39 -27.96 -22.51
N GLY A 762 -28.18 -29.06 -21.77
CA GLY A 762 -27.96 -28.99 -20.32
C GLY A 762 -29.11 -29.50 -19.47
N GLN A 763 -29.79 -28.65 -18.72
CA GLN A 763 -30.91 -28.96 -17.83
C GLN A 763 -32.19 -28.29 -18.34
N GLY A 764 -33.12 -29.03 -18.91
CA GLY A 764 -34.26 -28.38 -19.56
C GLY A 764 -35.19 -29.35 -20.23
N ASN A 765 -36.10 -28.85 -21.04
CA ASN A 765 -36.72 -29.65 -22.09
C ASN A 765 -36.40 -28.90 -23.36
N ASP A 766 -35.27 -29.25 -23.93
CA ASP A 766 -34.56 -28.41 -24.88
C ASP A 766 -34.93 -28.77 -26.31
N VAL A 767 -34.69 -27.84 -27.23
CA VAL A 767 -34.84 -28.04 -28.67
C VAL A 767 -33.49 -27.81 -29.32
N LEU A 768 -32.94 -28.87 -29.92
CA LEU A 768 -31.63 -28.83 -30.58
C LEU A 768 -31.79 -29.18 -32.05
N ASN A 769 -31.09 -28.43 -32.92
CA ASN A 769 -30.93 -28.72 -34.33
C ASN A 769 -29.43 -28.61 -34.69
N GLY A 770 -28.83 -29.68 -35.21
CA GLY A 770 -27.42 -29.69 -35.64
C GLY A 770 -27.25 -28.88 -36.93
N GLY A 771 -28.07 -29.16 -37.94
CA GLY A 771 -28.09 -28.41 -39.19
C GLY A 771 -27.39 -29.15 -40.33
N LEU A 772 -26.38 -28.56 -40.96
CA LEU A 772 -25.62 -29.18 -42.05
C LEU A 772 -24.21 -29.53 -41.59
N GLY A 773 -23.87 -30.81 -41.43
CA GLY A 773 -22.48 -31.25 -41.29
C GLY A 773 -22.34 -32.55 -40.54
N ASN A 774 -21.44 -32.66 -39.58
CA ASN A 774 -21.33 -33.89 -38.78
C ASN A 774 -21.26 -33.47 -37.33
N ASP A 775 -22.41 -33.43 -36.70
CA ASP A 775 -22.62 -32.68 -35.49
C ASP A 775 -22.53 -33.59 -34.26
N GLN A 776 -22.21 -32.99 -33.12
CA GLN A 776 -22.23 -33.64 -31.81
C GLN A 776 -23.24 -32.95 -30.92
N LEU A 777 -24.36 -33.62 -30.65
CA LEU A 777 -25.47 -33.06 -29.89
C LEU A 777 -25.63 -33.80 -28.56
N PHE A 778 -25.76 -33.03 -27.48
CA PHE A 778 -26.01 -33.53 -26.13
C PHE A 778 -27.25 -32.84 -25.55
N GLY A 779 -28.37 -33.58 -25.40
CA GLY A 779 -29.61 -33.09 -24.80
C GLY A 779 -29.41 -32.74 -23.33
N GLY A 780 -29.17 -33.76 -22.50
CA GLY A 780 -28.75 -33.56 -21.11
C GLY A 780 -29.76 -34.10 -20.10
N LEU A 781 -30.31 -33.25 -19.25
CA LEU A 781 -31.34 -33.61 -18.28
C LEU A 781 -32.69 -33.03 -18.71
N GLY A 782 -33.72 -33.87 -18.68
CA GLY A 782 -35.10 -33.51 -18.99
C GLY A 782 -35.48 -33.98 -20.39
N ASN A 783 -36.65 -33.56 -20.90
CA ASN A 783 -37.25 -34.23 -22.05
C ASN A 783 -36.97 -33.46 -23.34
N ASP A 784 -35.94 -33.85 -24.06
CA ASP A 784 -35.39 -33.04 -25.13
C ASP A 784 -35.94 -33.41 -26.51
N GLN A 785 -35.94 -32.46 -27.45
CA GLN A 785 -36.20 -32.66 -28.87
C GLN A 785 -34.91 -32.39 -29.64
N ILE A 786 -34.37 -33.42 -30.29
CA ILE A 786 -33.05 -33.35 -30.92
C ILE A 786 -33.16 -33.78 -32.38
N GLU A 787 -32.80 -32.89 -33.30
CA GLU A 787 -32.67 -33.14 -34.74
C GLU A 787 -31.19 -33.00 -35.12
N GLY A 788 -30.58 -34.07 -35.67
CA GLY A 788 -29.19 -34.04 -36.17
C GLY A 788 -29.08 -33.14 -37.40
N GLY A 789 -29.84 -33.45 -38.44
CA GLY A 789 -29.91 -32.65 -39.65
C GLY A 789 -29.32 -33.40 -40.84
N ASP A 790 -28.60 -32.71 -41.73
CA ASP A 790 -27.90 -33.35 -42.85
C ASP A 790 -26.46 -33.71 -42.44
N GLY A 791 -26.10 -34.99 -42.59
CA GLY A 791 -24.75 -35.52 -42.49
C GLY A 791 -24.64 -36.58 -41.40
N ASN A 792 -23.44 -36.92 -40.92
CA ASN A 792 -23.28 -38.09 -40.04
C ASN A 792 -23.13 -37.66 -38.58
N ASP A 793 -24.22 -37.67 -37.85
CA ASP A 793 -24.30 -37.04 -36.54
C ASP A 793 -24.09 -38.03 -35.39
N THR A 794 -23.62 -37.50 -34.26
CA THR A 794 -23.52 -38.24 -32.99
C THR A 794 -24.39 -37.55 -31.95
N ILE A 795 -25.49 -38.21 -31.58
CA ILE A 795 -26.53 -37.62 -30.74
C ILE A 795 -26.65 -38.37 -29.42
N TYR A 796 -26.62 -37.64 -28.31
CA TYR A 796 -26.83 -38.16 -26.96
C TYR A 796 -28.07 -37.52 -26.33
N GLY A 797 -29.18 -38.27 -26.21
CA GLY A 797 -30.37 -37.80 -25.48
C GLY A 797 -30.08 -37.60 -23.99
N ALA A 798 -29.38 -38.58 -23.42
CA ALA A 798 -29.02 -38.62 -22.01
C ALA A 798 -30.21 -38.95 -21.10
N ALA A 799 -30.61 -38.12 -20.14
CA ALA A 799 -31.56 -38.52 -19.10
C ALA A 799 -32.86 -37.72 -19.15
N GLY A 800 -33.96 -38.41 -19.43
CA GLY A 800 -35.30 -37.84 -19.54
C GLY A 800 -36.09 -38.65 -20.55
N ASP A 801 -37.26 -38.17 -21.00
CA ASP A 801 -38.00 -38.85 -22.06
C ASP A 801 -37.76 -38.09 -23.38
N ASP A 802 -36.72 -38.49 -24.13
CA ASP A 802 -36.19 -37.71 -25.25
C ASP A 802 -36.82 -38.11 -26.60
N THR A 803 -36.87 -37.18 -27.55
CA THR A 803 -37.20 -37.45 -28.95
C THR A 803 -36.00 -37.14 -29.83
N ILE A 804 -35.48 -38.16 -30.51
CA ILE A 804 -34.23 -38.07 -31.27
C ILE A 804 -34.50 -38.44 -32.74
N ASP A 805 -34.20 -37.50 -33.64
CA ASP A 805 -34.19 -37.69 -35.09
C ASP A 805 -32.78 -37.44 -35.63
N GLY A 806 -32.15 -38.45 -36.24
CA GLY A 806 -30.83 -38.29 -36.84
C GLY A 806 -30.84 -37.41 -38.09
N GLY A 807 -31.98 -37.34 -38.79
CA GLY A 807 -32.06 -36.63 -40.06
C GLY A 807 -31.52 -37.45 -41.23
N ALA A 808 -30.69 -36.86 -42.08
CA ALA A 808 -30.18 -37.45 -43.30
C ALA A 808 -28.68 -37.75 -43.22
N GLY A 809 -28.31 -39.02 -43.10
CA GLY A 809 -26.92 -39.46 -43.15
C GLY A 809 -26.75 -40.79 -42.43
N ASP A 810 -25.54 -41.11 -41.98
CA ASP A 810 -25.32 -42.35 -41.23
C ASP A 810 -25.06 -41.99 -39.75
N ASP A 811 -26.12 -41.99 -38.93
CA ASP A 811 -26.08 -41.39 -37.58
C ASP A 811 -25.86 -42.39 -36.43
N GLU A 812 -25.25 -41.94 -35.34
CA GLU A 812 -25.18 -42.65 -34.06
C GLU A 812 -26.05 -41.96 -33.00
N MET A 813 -27.18 -42.58 -32.65
CA MET A 813 -28.14 -42.06 -31.66
C MET A 813 -28.08 -42.85 -30.35
N TYR A 814 -27.78 -42.18 -29.25
CA TYR A 814 -27.68 -42.75 -27.91
C TYR A 814 -28.90 -42.30 -27.10
N ALA A 815 -29.89 -43.18 -26.91
CA ALA A 815 -31.12 -42.87 -26.17
C ALA A 815 -30.82 -42.44 -24.72
N GLY A 816 -30.38 -43.39 -23.89
CA GLY A 816 -30.01 -43.13 -22.50
C GLY A 816 -31.07 -43.63 -21.52
N PRO A 817 -31.09 -43.15 -20.27
CA PRO A 817 -32.12 -43.50 -19.31
C PRO A 817 -33.39 -42.65 -19.52
N GLY A 818 -34.47 -43.31 -19.96
CA GLY A 818 -35.68 -42.58 -20.31
C GLY A 818 -36.81 -43.47 -20.79
N ALA A 819 -37.94 -42.87 -21.17
CA ALA A 819 -38.85 -43.44 -22.15
C ALA A 819 -38.68 -42.68 -23.47
N ASP A 820 -37.63 -43.06 -24.21
CA ASP A 820 -37.16 -42.29 -25.37
C ASP A 820 -37.87 -42.70 -26.67
N VAL A 821 -37.93 -41.78 -27.62
CA VAL A 821 -38.46 -41.97 -28.96
C VAL A 821 -37.35 -41.73 -29.98
N ILE A 822 -36.98 -42.76 -30.73
CA ILE A 822 -36.03 -42.63 -31.84
C ILE A 822 -36.82 -42.63 -33.16
N VAL A 823 -36.68 -41.58 -33.96
CA VAL A 823 -37.31 -41.44 -35.26
C VAL A 823 -36.52 -42.23 -36.30
N PHE A 824 -37.21 -42.98 -37.17
CA PHE A 824 -36.55 -43.58 -38.34
C PHE A 824 -36.44 -42.55 -39.46
N SER A 825 -35.21 -42.19 -39.81
CA SER A 825 -34.88 -41.13 -40.75
C SER A 825 -34.12 -41.66 -41.98
N GLN A 826 -33.48 -40.79 -42.77
CA GLN A 826 -32.82 -41.19 -44.03
C GLN A 826 -31.37 -41.60 -43.78
N GLY A 827 -30.96 -42.74 -44.34
CA GLY A 827 -29.59 -43.25 -44.32
C GLY A 827 -29.41 -44.50 -43.45
N THR A 828 -28.22 -44.70 -42.88
CA THR A 828 -27.81 -45.97 -42.22
C THR A 828 -27.50 -45.77 -40.74
N ASP A 829 -28.54 -45.65 -39.93
CA ASP A 829 -28.42 -45.19 -38.56
C ASP A 829 -28.22 -46.33 -37.56
N THR A 830 -27.68 -45.98 -36.40
CA THR A 830 -27.50 -46.88 -35.26
C THR A 830 -28.10 -46.28 -34.01
N ALA A 831 -29.10 -46.94 -33.44
CA ALA A 831 -29.61 -46.69 -32.10
C ALA A 831 -28.81 -47.50 -31.06
N LEU A 832 -28.19 -46.81 -30.10
CA LEU A 832 -27.47 -47.37 -28.96
C LEU A 832 -28.24 -47.17 -27.67
N PHE A 833 -28.01 -48.07 -26.71
CA PHE A 833 -28.63 -48.06 -25.38
C PHE A 833 -30.17 -48.15 -25.33
N PHE A 834 -30.82 -48.50 -26.44
CA PHE A 834 -32.25 -48.75 -26.51
C PHE A 834 -32.73 -49.82 -25.51
N SER A 835 -33.78 -49.50 -24.75
CA SER A 835 -34.44 -50.29 -23.75
C SER A 835 -35.86 -50.65 -24.19
N THR A 836 -36.08 -51.92 -24.53
CA THR A 836 -37.41 -52.48 -24.91
C THR A 836 -38.45 -52.49 -23.77
N ALA A 837 -38.17 -51.81 -22.65
CA ALA A 837 -39.10 -51.69 -21.53
C ALA A 837 -39.81 -50.33 -21.53
N PHE A 838 -39.22 -49.30 -22.15
CA PHE A 838 -39.65 -47.92 -22.06
C PHE A 838 -39.59 -47.20 -23.42
N ASP A 839 -38.56 -47.47 -24.22
CA ASP A 839 -38.28 -46.73 -25.44
C ASP A 839 -39.13 -47.19 -26.63
N GLN A 840 -39.29 -46.32 -27.61
CA GLN A 840 -40.05 -46.57 -28.83
C GLN A 840 -39.27 -46.12 -30.08
N ILE A 841 -39.55 -46.77 -31.20
CA ILE A 841 -39.13 -46.32 -32.53
C ILE A 841 -40.33 -45.70 -33.24
N ASP A 842 -40.22 -44.45 -33.69
CA ASP A 842 -41.24 -43.79 -34.50
C ASP A 842 -41.06 -44.12 -35.99
N LEU A 843 -42.04 -44.84 -36.54
CA LEU A 843 -42.14 -45.21 -37.95
C LEU A 843 -43.30 -44.48 -38.66
N SER A 844 -43.98 -43.53 -37.99
CA SER A 844 -45.14 -42.84 -38.55
C SER A 844 -44.81 -42.01 -39.80
N GLY A 845 -43.54 -41.62 -39.97
CA GLY A 845 -43.00 -41.01 -41.19
C GLY A 845 -42.67 -41.98 -42.33
N VAL A 846 -42.67 -43.29 -42.09
CA VAL A 846 -42.17 -44.32 -43.03
C VAL A 846 -43.33 -44.98 -43.77
N ALA A 847 -43.67 -44.46 -44.94
CA ALA A 847 -44.84 -44.92 -45.73
C ALA A 847 -44.78 -46.40 -46.15
N GLU A 848 -43.58 -46.98 -46.20
CA GLU A 848 -43.30 -48.35 -46.58
C GLU A 848 -43.72 -49.37 -45.50
N ILE A 849 -43.85 -48.95 -44.24
CA ILE A 849 -44.12 -49.82 -43.10
C ILE A 849 -45.46 -49.42 -42.47
N ILE A 850 -46.50 -50.23 -42.69
CA ILE A 850 -47.89 -49.82 -42.36
C ILE A 850 -48.41 -50.29 -40.99
N ASP A 851 -47.84 -51.36 -40.44
CA ASP A 851 -48.15 -51.87 -39.10
C ASP A 851 -47.08 -52.86 -38.62
N PHE A 852 -47.19 -53.31 -37.36
CA PHE A 852 -46.24 -54.26 -36.76
C PHE A 852 -46.19 -55.63 -37.45
N ALA A 853 -47.30 -56.08 -38.04
CA ALA A 853 -47.31 -57.35 -38.76
C ALA A 853 -46.51 -57.25 -40.07
N ASP A 854 -46.52 -56.09 -40.71
CA ASP A 854 -45.70 -55.79 -41.89
C ASP A 854 -44.22 -55.63 -41.51
N LEU A 855 -43.93 -54.82 -40.48
CA LEU A 855 -42.58 -54.63 -39.94
C LEU A 855 -41.89 -55.97 -39.66
N SER A 856 -42.53 -56.81 -38.83
CA SER A 856 -41.98 -58.10 -38.40
C SER A 856 -41.81 -59.13 -39.51
N ALA A 857 -42.58 -59.03 -40.59
CA ALA A 857 -42.53 -59.98 -41.70
C ALA A 857 -41.54 -59.58 -42.80
N ASN A 858 -41.41 -58.27 -43.07
CA ASN A 858 -40.80 -57.78 -44.30
C ASN A 858 -39.63 -56.80 -44.07
N HIS A 859 -39.57 -56.13 -42.92
CA HIS A 859 -38.67 -54.99 -42.71
C HIS A 859 -37.71 -55.18 -41.53
N LEU A 860 -37.93 -56.16 -40.66
CA LEU A 860 -37.13 -56.44 -39.46
C LEU A 860 -36.31 -57.74 -39.59
N ALA A 861 -34.99 -57.67 -39.37
CA ALA A 861 -34.10 -58.84 -39.38
C ALA A 861 -32.98 -58.76 -38.34
N ASP A 862 -32.51 -59.91 -37.86
CA ASP A 862 -31.32 -59.98 -37.00
C ASP A 862 -30.03 -60.04 -37.84
N VAL A 863 -29.15 -59.06 -37.68
CA VAL A 863 -27.83 -59.00 -38.34
C VAL A 863 -26.76 -58.73 -37.29
N GLY A 864 -25.75 -59.60 -37.22
CA GLY A 864 -24.59 -59.37 -36.33
C GLY A 864 -24.89 -59.40 -34.82
N GLY A 865 -26.09 -59.81 -34.40
CA GLY A 865 -26.54 -59.76 -33.01
C GLY A 865 -27.43 -58.56 -32.67
N ASN A 866 -27.78 -57.75 -33.67
CA ASN A 866 -28.62 -56.57 -33.56
C ASN A 866 -29.90 -56.74 -34.40
N ALA A 867 -30.97 -56.05 -34.03
CA ALA A 867 -32.19 -55.93 -34.81
C ALA A 867 -32.00 -54.78 -35.82
N VAL A 868 -32.31 -55.02 -37.09
CA VAL A 868 -32.15 -54.04 -38.17
C VAL A 868 -33.50 -53.86 -38.86
N ILE A 869 -33.97 -52.61 -38.91
CA ILE A 869 -35.16 -52.18 -39.64
C ILE A 869 -34.71 -51.61 -40.98
N THR A 870 -35.41 -51.91 -42.07
CA THR A 870 -35.17 -51.29 -43.39
C THR A 870 -36.48 -50.93 -44.08
N ASP A 871 -36.51 -49.78 -44.75
CA ASP A 871 -37.65 -49.35 -45.57
C ASP A 871 -37.69 -50.02 -46.96
N GLY A 872 -36.60 -50.66 -47.37
CA GLY A 872 -36.45 -51.25 -48.71
C GLY A 872 -36.13 -50.26 -49.83
N LEU A 873 -35.94 -48.97 -49.51
CA LEU A 873 -35.49 -47.92 -50.41
C LEU A 873 -33.99 -47.63 -50.28
N GLY A 874 -33.37 -48.14 -49.21
CA GLY A 874 -31.93 -48.02 -48.97
C GLY A 874 -31.59 -47.53 -47.57
N ASN A 875 -32.60 -47.14 -46.78
CA ASN A 875 -32.43 -46.65 -45.43
C ASN A 875 -32.58 -47.80 -44.42
N SER A 876 -31.89 -47.70 -43.30
CA SER A 876 -31.98 -48.69 -42.24
C SER A 876 -31.58 -48.14 -40.87
N LEU A 877 -32.28 -48.60 -39.83
CA LEU A 877 -31.96 -48.33 -38.43
C LEU A 877 -31.51 -49.63 -37.74
N THR A 878 -30.30 -49.64 -37.19
CA THR A 878 -29.75 -50.74 -36.40
C THR A 878 -29.95 -50.49 -34.91
N ILE A 879 -30.73 -51.33 -34.23
CA ILE A 879 -30.90 -51.29 -32.77
C ILE A 879 -29.83 -52.18 -32.12
N SER A 880 -28.79 -51.54 -31.59
CA SER A 880 -27.59 -52.21 -31.08
C SER A 880 -27.87 -53.04 -29.82
N GLY A 881 -27.47 -54.31 -29.83
CA GLY A 881 -27.59 -55.20 -28.66
C GLY A 881 -28.99 -55.77 -28.40
N VAL A 882 -29.99 -55.42 -29.21
CA VAL A 882 -31.36 -55.96 -29.14
C VAL A 882 -31.57 -56.95 -30.27
N LEU A 883 -32.28 -58.06 -30.03
CA LEU A 883 -32.70 -58.98 -31.09
C LEU A 883 -34.18 -58.75 -31.42
N SER A 884 -34.57 -58.96 -32.67
CA SER A 884 -35.96 -58.81 -33.15
C SER A 884 -36.98 -59.60 -32.33
N ALA A 885 -36.58 -60.74 -31.76
CA ALA A 885 -37.45 -61.54 -30.88
C ALA A 885 -37.77 -60.88 -29.52
N GLY A 886 -37.03 -59.85 -29.12
CA GLY A 886 -37.24 -59.04 -27.92
C GLY A 886 -38.18 -57.85 -28.13
N LEU A 887 -38.50 -57.52 -29.39
CA LEU A 887 -39.34 -56.38 -29.75
C LEU A 887 -40.80 -56.81 -29.91
N THR A 888 -41.71 -55.91 -29.52
CA THR A 888 -43.16 -56.05 -29.52
C THR A 888 -43.82 -54.86 -30.20
N VAL A 889 -45.14 -54.89 -30.38
CA VAL A 889 -45.87 -53.76 -30.97
C VAL A 889 -45.80 -52.49 -30.14
N ASP A 890 -45.58 -52.61 -28.82
CA ASP A 890 -45.53 -51.46 -27.92
C ASP A 890 -44.20 -50.68 -28.04
N ASP A 891 -43.17 -51.27 -28.65
CA ASP A 891 -41.87 -50.62 -28.92
C ASP A 891 -41.88 -49.76 -30.19
N PHE A 892 -43.04 -49.58 -30.84
CA PHE A 892 -43.16 -48.87 -32.13
C PHE A 892 -44.36 -47.93 -32.17
N ILE A 893 -44.19 -46.83 -32.88
CA ILE A 893 -45.25 -45.90 -33.27
C ILE A 893 -45.43 -46.02 -34.80
N PHE A 894 -46.67 -46.16 -35.28
CA PHE A 894 -47.02 -46.33 -36.70
C PHE A 894 -48.04 -45.28 -37.16
#